data_AF-A0A2C9WFX4-F1
#
_entry.id   AF-A0A2C9WFX4-F1
#
_cell.length_a   1.000
_cell.length_b   1.000
_cell.length_c   1.000
_cell.angle_alpha   90.00
_cell.angle_beta   90.00
_cell.angle_gamma   90.00
#
_symmetry.space_group_name_H-M   'P 1'
#
loop_
_entity.id
_entity.type
_entity.pdbx_description
1 polymer ?
#
loop_
_entity_poly.entity_id
_entity_poly.type
_entity_poly.pdbx_seq_one_letter_code
_entity_poly.pdbx_strand_id
1 'polypeptide(L)'
;MTESKRMANGVALNFPANEEETTSSSLSPPLKAPPRRLRSRLLAEPKTPLSAEDIEAKLREANLRRQAKRQRAEHLRQRRNLSCHLHDNSKMIHEQEYLARKLARYWRRFVKLKKTTFSLAKAYRSLGINEESVKAMPFEQLALLIKSTATINTTKALVDRLESRLRLLWAIRGCQPSLANIDHLLRIAVVQNYTGSSSNNTQRGAKTTKSVKEEAQMPVTLSRYPVRVVLCAYMIMGHPDAVLNGQGECEVTLLESAVRFIREFELLLKIIIDGPIKTSQEEIASEIPSQKTFRFQLEAFDKAWCFYLHHFVSWKLKDAKLLEEDLVRAACQLEFSMMQSKLTLGDDGTLANDMEAIKKQVLDEQKLLREKVQHLSGNTGLKRMECALTEIRSKFIGDEESKSPLKSSSGQISSSCPPHSLEGSSVTNSSAKRIIDDHQSVDTLLVSENELLVNEIVHEYHRGLADTFNAADKDPNNVQEKVRETMERAFWDCVMESVKQDEPDFSWILKLIKEVRDELCEMSPQTWRQEIVETIDVDILSQVLSSGTLDMDYLGKILEFALVTLEKLSAPANDEELKSSHCKLLEELREIFKVGDKSNALISFVVIKGLRNVLQEIQALKREISKARIRFIEPLIKGHAGLEYLKNAFANRYGPPTDALSSLTIARQWLSSVHPIAEQEWDEHIDSLTALESNIESSQVLLPTTLRTGGSISMVSKIGSSATGSNQPECKGERVDKLVRLGLLKLVSGIGGLTPEALPETLKLNISRLRAVQSQFQKIIVISTSLLILHQILLSEKLVSNALDMENLASECMKQLYELLDRVEDVGIAEIVVKISGLLKGKGLVFDAEKLQAKEKLMENMLGKSLQAGDPIFARVSRSIYLALRGVVFGGTGHKGRELAAAALQRVGVALLADMVVEAAEVLIVVATVSCMVHRSWYEKLLNNV
;
A
#
# COMPACT_ATOMS: atom_id res chain seq x y z
N MET A 1 81.54 -8.38 11.84
CA MET A 1 81.84 -9.20 13.03
C MET A 1 80.70 -9.02 14.02
N THR A 2 80.26 -10.10 14.68
CA THR A 2 79.52 -10.18 15.96
C THR A 2 78.44 -9.13 16.30
N GLU A 3 77.20 -9.61 16.47
CA GLU A 3 76.10 -8.93 17.17
C GLU A 3 76.32 -8.83 18.69
N SER A 4 75.69 -7.85 19.35
CA SER A 4 75.15 -7.91 20.73
C SER A 4 74.57 -6.56 21.17
N LYS A 5 73.56 -6.44 22.04
CA LYS A 5 72.48 -7.37 22.48
C LYS A 5 71.37 -6.53 23.14
N ARG A 6 70.15 -7.05 23.30
CA ARG A 6 69.06 -6.39 24.07
C ARG A 6 69.43 -6.23 25.55
N MET A 7 69.00 -5.16 26.23
CA MET A 7 68.00 -5.24 27.33
C MET A 7 67.57 -3.89 27.97
N ALA A 8 66.35 -3.92 28.54
CA ALA A 8 65.83 -3.17 29.69
C ALA A 8 65.65 -1.62 29.66
N ASN A 9 64.35 -1.25 29.66
CA ASN A 9 63.67 -0.29 30.57
C ASN A 9 64.10 1.19 30.67
N GLY A 10 63.07 2.05 30.53
CA GLY A 10 62.99 3.33 31.26
C GLY A 10 63.37 4.58 30.46
N VAL A 11 62.39 5.22 29.82
CA VAL A 11 62.55 6.57 29.25
C VAL A 11 61.52 7.50 29.89
N ALA A 12 62.01 8.40 30.75
CA ALA A 12 61.26 9.55 31.23
C ALA A 12 61.42 10.74 30.26
N LEU A 13 60.53 11.72 30.36
CA LEU A 13 60.53 12.92 29.51
C LEU A 13 61.75 13.81 29.76
N ASN A 14 62.41 14.25 28.69
CA ASN A 14 62.49 15.68 28.30
C ASN A 14 63.41 15.90 27.07
N PHE A 15 63.09 16.92 26.26
CA PHE A 15 63.97 17.51 25.24
C PHE A 15 64.22 18.98 25.59
N PRO A 16 65.46 19.46 25.45
CA PRO A 16 65.66 20.74 24.74
C PRO A 16 66.97 20.81 23.93
N ALA A 17 66.94 21.49 22.77
CA ALA A 17 67.98 22.40 22.25
C ALA A 17 67.61 22.90 20.84
N ASN A 18 68.13 24.07 20.48
CA ASN A 18 68.13 24.66 19.12
C ASN A 18 69.36 24.08 18.33
N GLU A 19 69.77 24.46 17.10
CA GLU A 19 69.73 25.73 16.36
C GLU A 19 69.59 25.53 14.82
N GLU A 20 69.72 26.64 14.08
CA GLU A 20 69.50 26.81 12.63
C GLU A 20 70.79 26.45 11.82
N GLU A 21 70.94 26.54 10.49
CA GLU A 21 70.23 27.33 9.46
C GLU A 21 70.34 26.69 8.03
N THR A 22 69.68 27.35 7.06
CA THR A 22 69.40 27.06 5.62
C THR A 22 70.56 26.58 4.70
N THR A 23 70.38 26.03 3.49
CA THR A 23 69.51 26.36 2.31
C THR A 23 69.16 25.08 1.47
N SER A 24 68.55 25.03 0.25
CA SER A 24 68.19 26.02 -0.80
C SER A 24 66.96 25.59 -1.67
N SER A 25 67.00 25.80 -3.01
CA SER A 25 66.13 25.34 -4.13
C SER A 25 64.68 24.87 -3.82
N SER A 26 63.64 25.69 -4.01
CA SER A 26 62.95 26.08 -5.28
C SER A 26 61.98 25.01 -5.83
N LEU A 27 60.73 25.29 -6.21
CA LEU A 27 59.96 26.57 -6.31
C LEU A 27 58.44 26.29 -6.17
N SER A 28 57.70 27.09 -5.39
CA SER A 28 56.23 26.96 -5.26
C SER A 28 55.54 28.27 -4.83
N PRO A 29 54.40 28.66 -5.44
CA PRO A 29 53.63 29.85 -5.04
C PRO A 29 52.78 29.62 -3.76
N PRO A 30 52.34 30.68 -3.05
CA PRO A 30 52.41 30.68 -1.59
C PRO A 30 51.17 30.18 -0.83
N LEU A 31 51.42 29.59 0.34
CA LEU A 31 50.44 29.39 1.40
C LEU A 31 49.88 30.74 1.89
N LYS A 32 48.56 30.83 2.04
CA LYS A 32 47.89 32.04 2.56
C LYS A 32 48.27 32.27 4.02
N ALA A 33 48.79 33.46 4.32
CA ALA A 33 49.07 33.89 5.69
C ALA A 33 47.80 33.84 6.58
N PRO A 34 47.92 33.52 7.88
CA PRO A 34 46.78 33.48 8.79
C PRO A 34 46.09 34.86 8.88
N PRO A 35 44.75 34.91 9.01
CA PRO A 35 43.99 36.16 9.00
C PRO A 35 44.54 37.22 9.97
N ARG A 36 44.55 38.50 9.55
CA ARG A 36 45.11 39.64 10.33
C ARG A 36 44.67 39.66 11.81
N ARG A 37 43.43 39.23 12.11
CA ARG A 37 42.87 39.11 13.47
C ARG A 37 43.59 38.14 14.41
N LEU A 38 44.35 37.17 13.90
CA LEU A 38 45.18 36.26 14.72
C LEU A 38 46.54 36.89 15.03
N ARG A 39 47.20 37.49 14.03
CA ARG A 39 48.44 38.26 14.26
C ARG A 39 48.21 39.40 15.26
N SER A 40 47.09 40.11 15.17
CA SER A 40 46.72 41.17 16.13
C SER A 40 46.23 40.67 17.50
N ARG A 41 46.23 39.36 17.76
CA ARG A 41 45.91 38.77 19.07
C ARG A 41 47.11 38.08 19.73
N LEU A 42 48.07 37.60 18.93
CA LEU A 42 49.33 37.05 19.41
C LEU A 42 50.37 38.13 19.76
N LEU A 43 50.21 39.35 19.22
CA LEU A 43 51.04 40.53 19.52
C LEU A 43 50.36 41.49 20.53
N ALA A 44 49.46 40.99 21.36
CA ALA A 44 48.77 41.78 22.38
C ALA A 44 49.25 41.36 23.78
N GLU A 45 49.97 42.24 24.47
CA GLU A 45 50.47 42.01 25.82
C GLU A 45 49.35 41.74 26.85
N PRO A 46 49.63 40.96 27.92
CA PRO A 46 48.61 40.48 28.85
C PRO A 46 48.06 41.60 29.75
N LYS A 47 46.94 42.21 29.35
CA LYS A 47 46.19 43.13 30.19
C LYS A 47 45.42 42.41 31.30
N THR A 48 46.08 42.27 32.45
CA THR A 48 45.53 42.11 33.82
C THR A 48 44.61 40.91 34.10
N PRO A 49 44.63 40.34 35.33
CA PRO A 49 43.73 39.24 35.69
C PRO A 49 42.26 39.70 35.66
N LEU A 50 41.41 38.90 35.01
CA LEU A 50 39.96 39.09 34.97
C LEU A 50 39.33 38.58 36.26
N SER A 51 38.33 39.29 36.80
CA SER A 51 37.56 38.81 37.95
C SER A 51 36.75 37.56 37.58
N ALA A 52 36.40 36.74 38.58
CA ALA A 52 35.47 35.63 38.38
C ALA A 52 34.13 36.11 37.77
N GLU A 53 33.68 37.31 38.16
CA GLU A 53 32.47 37.95 37.64
C GLU A 53 32.61 38.34 36.15
N ASP A 54 33.79 38.80 35.70
CA ASP A 54 34.05 39.09 34.29
C ASP A 54 34.02 37.82 33.43
N ILE A 55 34.53 36.71 33.98
CA ILE A 55 34.52 35.40 33.32
C ILE A 55 33.08 34.92 33.19
N GLU A 56 32.28 35.02 34.25
CA GLU A 56 30.87 34.61 34.21
C GLU A 56 30.04 35.51 33.28
N ALA A 57 30.24 36.84 33.31
CA ALA A 57 29.60 37.78 32.39
C ALA A 57 29.90 37.44 30.91
N LYS A 58 31.16 37.09 30.59
CA LYS A 58 31.54 36.65 29.23
C LYS A 58 30.96 35.28 28.86
N LEU A 59 30.76 34.37 29.82
CA LEU A 59 30.06 33.10 29.59
C LEU A 59 28.57 33.31 29.33
N ARG A 60 27.89 34.19 30.08
CA ARG A 60 26.49 34.60 29.82
C ARG A 60 26.37 35.23 28.43
N GLU A 61 27.25 36.16 28.07
CA GLU A 61 27.26 36.81 26.75
C GLU A 61 27.58 35.82 25.60
N ALA A 62 28.45 34.82 25.83
CA ALA A 62 28.72 33.76 24.88
C ALA A 62 27.50 32.84 24.66
N ASN A 63 26.74 32.53 25.72
CA ASN A 63 25.48 31.77 25.60
C ASN A 63 24.39 32.56 24.87
N LEU A 64 24.23 33.86 25.12
CA LEU A 64 23.33 34.71 24.35
C LEU A 64 23.68 34.70 22.85
N ARG A 65 24.98 34.79 22.51
CA ARG A 65 25.44 34.65 21.10
C ARG A 65 25.17 33.27 20.51
N ARG A 66 25.24 32.20 21.29
CA ARG A 66 24.87 30.83 20.85
C ARG A 66 23.37 30.71 20.60
N GLN A 67 22.54 31.27 21.48
CA GLN A 67 21.07 31.27 21.37
C GLN A 67 20.58 32.04 20.14
N ALA A 68 21.08 33.26 19.92
CA ALA A 68 20.78 34.05 18.73
C ALA A 68 21.22 33.33 17.43
N LYS A 69 22.32 32.57 17.46
CA LYS A 69 22.78 31.77 16.31
C LYS A 69 21.87 30.57 16.04
N ARG A 70 21.29 29.94 17.07
CA ARG A 70 20.27 28.88 16.93
C ARG A 70 18.98 29.44 16.31
N GLN A 71 18.42 30.49 16.89
CA GLN A 71 17.21 31.17 16.39
C GLN A 71 17.36 31.62 14.92
N ARG A 72 18.53 32.15 14.54
CA ARG A 72 18.81 32.51 13.14
C ARG A 72 18.87 31.31 12.18
N ALA A 73 19.38 30.16 12.63
CA ALA A 73 19.39 28.93 11.84
C ALA A 73 17.98 28.33 11.69
N GLU A 74 17.16 28.45 12.74
CA GLU A 74 15.76 28.02 12.78
C GLU A 74 14.86 28.87 11.87
N HIS A 75 14.97 30.19 11.93
CA HIS A 75 14.32 31.11 10.97
C HIS A 75 14.75 30.84 9.51
N LEU A 76 16.02 30.44 9.28
CA LEU A 76 16.48 30.02 7.96
C LEU A 76 15.93 28.65 7.53
N ARG A 77 15.71 27.70 8.46
CA ARG A 77 14.95 26.45 8.19
C ARG A 77 13.51 26.76 7.80
N GLN A 78 12.79 27.57 8.59
CA GLN A 78 11.41 27.96 8.30
C GLN A 78 11.27 28.61 6.91
N ARG A 79 12.14 29.57 6.59
CA ARG A 79 12.16 30.20 5.25
C ARG A 79 12.48 29.22 4.12
N ARG A 80 13.26 28.17 4.37
CA ARG A 80 13.55 27.11 3.40
C ARG A 80 12.33 26.22 3.18
N ASN A 81 11.61 25.84 4.24
CA ASN A 81 10.40 25.02 4.17
C ASN A 81 9.29 25.71 3.35
N LEU A 82 9.05 27.02 3.57
CA LEU A 82 8.11 27.79 2.73
C LEU A 82 8.50 27.78 1.24
N SER A 83 9.79 27.77 0.93
CA SER A 83 10.28 27.69 -0.45
C SER A 83 10.12 26.30 -1.07
N CYS A 84 10.10 25.22 -0.26
CA CYS A 84 9.83 23.86 -0.75
C CYS A 84 8.36 23.72 -1.17
N HIS A 85 7.42 24.13 -0.32
CA HIS A 85 5.98 24.01 -0.60
C HIS A 85 5.55 24.72 -1.90
N LEU A 86 6.17 25.86 -2.23
CA LEU A 86 5.92 26.55 -3.51
C LEU A 86 6.45 25.78 -4.73
N HIS A 87 7.51 25.00 -4.58
CA HIS A 87 8.12 24.24 -5.69
C HIS A 87 7.41 22.90 -5.93
N ASP A 88 7.00 22.20 -4.88
CA ASP A 88 6.27 20.94 -5.03
C ASP A 88 4.79 21.16 -5.41
N ASN A 89 4.15 22.27 -4.98
CA ASN A 89 2.87 22.70 -5.56
C ASN A 89 2.99 22.96 -7.07
N SER A 90 4.10 23.56 -7.53
CA SER A 90 4.34 23.79 -8.96
C SER A 90 4.45 22.47 -9.75
N LYS A 91 5.14 21.45 -9.21
CA LYS A 91 5.15 20.10 -9.79
C LYS A 91 3.75 19.48 -9.82
N MET A 92 3.02 19.50 -8.71
CA MET A 92 1.71 18.86 -8.64
C MET A 92 0.69 19.54 -9.58
N ILE A 93 0.75 20.86 -9.72
CA ILE A 93 -0.02 21.61 -10.72
C ILE A 93 0.40 21.21 -12.13
N HIS A 94 1.70 21.10 -12.45
CA HIS A 94 2.15 20.64 -13.76
C HIS A 94 1.80 19.18 -14.05
N GLU A 95 1.72 18.30 -13.06
CA GLU A 95 1.24 16.92 -13.22
C GLU A 95 -0.28 16.87 -13.45
N GLN A 96 -1.06 17.63 -12.68
CA GLN A 96 -2.50 17.79 -12.94
C GLN A 96 -2.77 18.42 -14.32
N GLU A 97 -2.02 19.45 -14.72
CA GLU A 97 -2.05 19.99 -16.07
C GLU A 97 -1.63 18.95 -17.12
N TYR A 98 -0.57 18.17 -16.88
CA TYR A 98 -0.12 17.14 -17.80
C TYR A 98 -1.20 16.08 -17.99
N LEU A 99 -1.84 15.62 -16.91
CA LEU A 99 -2.94 14.67 -16.90
C LEU A 99 -4.19 15.27 -17.58
N ALA A 100 -4.57 16.51 -17.29
CA ALA A 100 -5.66 17.22 -17.96
C ALA A 100 -5.37 17.39 -19.46
N ARG A 101 -4.15 17.76 -19.85
CA ARG A 101 -3.68 17.80 -21.24
C ARG A 101 -3.62 16.40 -21.87
N LYS A 102 -3.42 15.32 -21.09
CA LYS A 102 -3.42 13.92 -21.55
C LYS A 102 -4.85 13.43 -21.79
N LEU A 103 -5.77 13.68 -20.85
CA LEU A 103 -7.21 13.47 -20.98
C LEU A 103 -7.79 14.28 -22.15
N ALA A 104 -7.49 15.58 -22.25
CA ALA A 104 -7.90 16.42 -23.38
C ALA A 104 -7.25 16.00 -24.72
N ARG A 105 -6.12 15.29 -24.72
CA ARG A 105 -5.55 14.65 -25.92
C ARG A 105 -6.26 13.34 -26.26
N TYR A 106 -6.59 12.49 -25.28
CA TYR A 106 -7.39 11.28 -25.50
C TYR A 106 -8.83 11.60 -25.92
N TRP A 107 -9.46 12.62 -25.33
CA TRP A 107 -10.77 13.13 -25.71
C TRP A 107 -10.73 13.73 -27.12
N ARG A 108 -9.77 14.59 -27.45
CA ARG A 108 -9.57 15.07 -28.84
C ARG A 108 -9.28 13.92 -29.82
N ARG A 109 -8.56 12.86 -29.41
CA ARG A 109 -8.34 11.66 -30.25
C ARG A 109 -9.62 10.84 -30.43
N PHE A 110 -10.46 10.71 -29.40
CA PHE A 110 -11.78 10.07 -29.47
C PHE A 110 -12.73 10.84 -30.40
N VAL A 111 -12.87 12.15 -30.19
CA VAL A 111 -13.67 13.08 -31.01
C VAL A 111 -13.17 13.13 -32.45
N LYS A 112 -11.85 13.13 -32.70
CA LYS A 112 -11.27 13.15 -34.05
C LYS A 112 -11.37 11.80 -34.79
N LEU A 113 -11.42 10.67 -34.07
CA LEU A 113 -11.57 9.35 -34.68
C LEU A 113 -13.04 8.96 -34.94
N LYS A 114 -14.02 9.56 -34.23
CA LYS A 114 -15.48 9.32 -34.32
C LYS A 114 -15.96 7.85 -34.32
N LYS A 115 -15.08 6.89 -33.97
CA LYS A 115 -15.35 5.45 -34.01
C LYS A 115 -15.28 4.82 -32.61
N THR A 116 -16.40 4.24 -32.17
CA THR A 116 -16.52 3.38 -30.99
C THR A 116 -15.88 2.01 -31.26
N THR A 117 -15.57 1.22 -30.21
CA THR A 117 -15.09 -0.16 -30.39
C THR A 117 -16.09 -1.01 -31.18
N PHE A 118 -17.39 -0.84 -30.93
CA PHE A 118 -18.49 -1.42 -31.71
C PHE A 118 -18.38 -1.08 -33.22
N SER A 119 -18.20 0.19 -33.57
CA SER A 119 -18.08 0.59 -35.00
C SER A 119 -16.82 0.06 -35.68
N LEU A 120 -15.75 -0.20 -34.93
CA LEU A 120 -14.52 -0.82 -35.46
C LEU A 120 -14.70 -2.33 -35.64
N ALA A 121 -15.36 -3.01 -34.70
CA ALA A 121 -15.70 -4.42 -34.83
C ALA A 121 -16.69 -4.66 -35.97
N LYS A 122 -17.72 -3.81 -36.14
CA LYS A 122 -18.64 -3.86 -37.30
C LYS A 122 -17.91 -3.62 -38.63
N ALA A 123 -16.95 -2.68 -38.66
CA ALA A 123 -16.12 -2.42 -39.83
C ALA A 123 -15.10 -3.54 -40.14
N TYR A 124 -14.77 -4.39 -39.16
CA TYR A 124 -14.00 -5.62 -39.36
C TYR A 124 -14.91 -6.76 -39.85
N ARG A 125 -16.08 -6.96 -39.23
CA ARG A 125 -17.08 -7.97 -39.65
C ARG A 125 -17.57 -7.76 -41.09
N SER A 126 -17.58 -6.51 -41.59
CA SER A 126 -17.86 -6.19 -43.00
C SER A 126 -16.71 -6.48 -43.99
N LEU A 127 -15.56 -6.99 -43.53
CA LEU A 127 -14.49 -7.49 -44.41
C LEU A 127 -14.75 -8.93 -44.89
N GLY A 128 -15.70 -9.64 -44.26
CA GLY A 128 -16.03 -11.02 -44.60
C GLY A 128 -14.98 -12.06 -44.19
N ILE A 129 -14.09 -11.74 -43.24
CA ILE A 129 -13.05 -12.66 -42.73
C ILE A 129 -13.56 -13.28 -41.42
N ASN A 130 -13.88 -14.58 -41.43
CA ASN A 130 -14.22 -15.42 -40.26
C ASN A 130 -13.80 -16.89 -40.48
N GLU A 131 -13.89 -17.76 -39.45
CA GLU A 131 -13.45 -19.18 -39.51
C GLU A 131 -14.13 -19.94 -40.67
N GLU A 132 -15.38 -19.63 -41.00
CA GLU A 132 -16.18 -20.27 -42.05
C GLU A 132 -15.79 -19.80 -43.46
N SER A 133 -15.73 -18.49 -43.71
CA SER A 133 -15.42 -17.95 -45.04
C SER A 133 -14.00 -18.27 -45.49
N VAL A 134 -13.06 -18.25 -44.54
CA VAL A 134 -11.63 -18.50 -44.78
C VAL A 134 -11.36 -19.97 -45.11
N LYS A 135 -12.19 -20.92 -44.65
CA LYS A 135 -12.14 -22.33 -45.08
C LYS A 135 -12.83 -22.58 -46.42
N ALA A 136 -13.79 -21.74 -46.81
CA ALA A 136 -14.59 -21.91 -48.02
C ALA A 136 -14.02 -21.20 -49.26
N MET A 137 -13.07 -20.27 -49.09
CA MET A 137 -12.49 -19.47 -50.18
C MET A 137 -11.14 -20.02 -50.67
N PRO A 138 -10.70 -19.76 -51.92
CA PRO A 138 -9.36 -20.11 -52.40
C PRO A 138 -8.23 -19.26 -51.76
N PHE A 139 -7.04 -19.85 -51.67
CA PHE A 139 -5.86 -19.24 -51.06
C PHE A 139 -5.44 -17.92 -51.71
N GLU A 140 -5.50 -17.83 -53.04
CA GLU A 140 -5.15 -16.61 -53.80
C GLU A 140 -6.08 -15.46 -53.44
N GLN A 141 -7.37 -15.76 -53.29
CA GLN A 141 -8.40 -14.79 -52.93
C GLN A 141 -8.20 -14.31 -51.47
N LEU A 142 -7.89 -15.24 -50.54
CA LEU A 142 -7.55 -14.89 -49.16
C LEU A 142 -6.30 -14.02 -49.08
N ALA A 143 -5.24 -14.39 -49.82
CA ALA A 143 -3.99 -13.64 -49.88
C ALA A 143 -4.19 -12.24 -50.46
N LEU A 144 -5.07 -12.05 -51.45
CA LEU A 144 -5.44 -10.73 -51.97
C LEU A 144 -6.23 -9.90 -50.95
N LEU A 145 -7.22 -10.49 -50.25
CA LEU A 145 -7.96 -9.79 -49.18
C LEU A 145 -7.03 -9.34 -48.03
N ILE A 146 -6.09 -10.19 -47.61
CA ILE A 146 -5.13 -9.89 -46.53
C ILE A 146 -4.06 -8.87 -46.97
N LYS A 147 -3.64 -8.88 -48.24
CA LYS A 147 -2.72 -7.87 -48.80
C LYS A 147 -3.37 -6.49 -48.98
N SER A 148 -4.70 -6.41 -49.03
CA SER A 148 -5.43 -5.15 -49.21
C SER A 148 -5.13 -4.12 -48.11
N THR A 149 -4.79 -2.89 -48.53
CA THR A 149 -4.53 -1.77 -47.61
C THR A 149 -5.76 -1.39 -46.79
N ALA A 150 -6.98 -1.66 -47.29
CA ALA A 150 -8.21 -1.48 -46.53
C ALA A 150 -8.25 -2.45 -45.34
N THR A 151 -8.09 -3.75 -45.59
CA THR A 151 -8.07 -4.83 -44.58
C THR A 151 -7.01 -4.61 -43.51
N ILE A 152 -5.79 -4.22 -43.92
CA ILE A 152 -4.69 -3.96 -42.99
C ILE A 152 -5.04 -2.76 -42.08
N ASN A 153 -5.60 -1.68 -42.64
CA ASN A 153 -5.93 -0.48 -41.87
C ASN A 153 -7.16 -0.65 -40.95
N THR A 154 -8.20 -1.38 -41.37
CA THR A 154 -9.36 -1.69 -40.52
C THR A 154 -8.98 -2.61 -39.37
N THR A 155 -8.26 -3.70 -39.67
CA THR A 155 -7.74 -4.63 -38.65
C THR A 155 -6.83 -3.89 -37.67
N LYS A 156 -5.91 -3.03 -38.15
CA LYS A 156 -5.07 -2.19 -37.29
C LYS A 156 -5.90 -1.32 -36.34
N ALA A 157 -6.88 -0.59 -36.87
CA ALA A 157 -7.68 0.34 -36.08
C ALA A 157 -8.50 -0.36 -34.97
N LEU A 158 -8.95 -1.59 -35.22
CA LEU A 158 -9.58 -2.44 -34.20
C LEU A 158 -8.56 -2.95 -33.17
N VAL A 159 -7.44 -3.50 -33.62
CA VAL A 159 -6.45 -4.16 -32.76
C VAL A 159 -5.69 -3.16 -31.88
N ASP A 160 -5.30 -2.00 -32.41
CA ASP A 160 -4.76 -0.86 -31.64
C ASP A 160 -5.75 -0.42 -30.52
N ARG A 161 -7.07 -0.57 -30.75
CA ARG A 161 -8.12 -0.25 -29.77
C ARG A 161 -8.26 -1.33 -28.70
N LEU A 162 -8.11 -2.62 -29.05
CA LEU A 162 -8.07 -3.71 -28.08
C LEU A 162 -6.84 -3.61 -27.18
N GLU A 163 -5.67 -3.34 -27.75
CA GLU A 163 -4.44 -3.07 -26.99
C GLU A 163 -4.61 -1.88 -26.03
N SER A 164 -5.24 -0.80 -26.50
CA SER A 164 -5.57 0.35 -25.66
C SER A 164 -6.54 0.01 -24.50
N ARG A 165 -7.46 -0.96 -24.69
CA ARG A 165 -8.37 -1.42 -23.63
C ARG A 165 -7.66 -2.34 -22.63
N LEU A 166 -6.78 -3.22 -23.10
CA LEU A 166 -6.02 -4.14 -22.24
C LEU A 166 -5.00 -3.40 -21.36
N ARG A 167 -4.27 -2.43 -21.93
CA ARG A 167 -3.37 -1.53 -21.16
C ARG A 167 -4.13 -0.77 -20.06
N LEU A 168 -5.39 -0.41 -20.27
CA LEU A 168 -6.25 0.20 -19.23
C LEU A 168 -6.70 -0.82 -18.17
N LEU A 169 -6.99 -2.07 -18.57
CA LEU A 169 -7.38 -3.15 -17.64
C LEU A 169 -6.25 -3.44 -16.64
N TRP A 170 -5.01 -3.56 -17.12
CA TRP A 170 -3.84 -3.76 -16.26
C TRP A 170 -3.55 -2.55 -15.36
N ALA A 171 -3.66 -1.33 -15.90
CA ALA A 171 -3.46 -0.11 -15.11
C ALA A 171 -4.45 0.04 -13.94
N ILE A 172 -5.66 -0.52 -14.05
CA ILE A 172 -6.66 -0.56 -12.96
C ILE A 172 -6.34 -1.66 -11.93
N ARG A 173 -5.70 -2.76 -12.35
CA ARG A 173 -5.45 -3.95 -11.51
C ARG A 173 -4.14 -3.87 -10.69
N GLY A 174 -3.35 -2.80 -10.83
CA GLY A 174 -2.07 -2.60 -10.14
C GLY A 174 -0.91 -3.49 -10.62
N CYS A 175 -1.19 -4.55 -11.39
CA CYS A 175 -0.19 -5.45 -11.92
C CYS A 175 0.70 -4.77 -12.97
N GLN A 176 1.99 -4.64 -12.67
CA GLN A 176 3.02 -4.42 -13.70
C GLN A 176 3.12 -5.66 -14.62
N PRO A 177 3.55 -5.52 -15.89
CA PRO A 177 3.43 -6.56 -16.90
C PRO A 177 4.54 -7.64 -16.80
N SER A 178 4.60 -8.36 -15.68
CA SER A 178 5.59 -9.43 -15.45
C SER A 178 5.21 -10.78 -16.07
N LEU A 179 3.93 -11.04 -16.35
CA LEU A 179 3.45 -12.38 -16.73
C LEU A 179 3.63 -12.75 -18.22
N ALA A 180 4.07 -11.81 -19.07
CA ALA A 180 4.54 -12.12 -20.43
C ALA A 180 5.39 -10.96 -21.01
N ASN A 181 6.72 -11.08 -20.94
CA ASN A 181 7.65 -10.17 -21.63
C ASN A 181 7.85 -10.61 -23.10
N ILE A 182 6.89 -10.25 -23.95
CA ILE A 182 6.79 -10.70 -25.35
C ILE A 182 7.68 -9.88 -26.30
N ASP A 183 8.31 -8.80 -25.83
CA ASP A 183 9.06 -7.86 -26.68
C ASP A 183 10.20 -8.52 -27.47
N HIS A 184 10.79 -9.61 -26.95
CA HIS A 184 11.78 -10.41 -27.67
C HIS A 184 11.15 -11.18 -28.85
N LEU A 185 10.00 -11.83 -28.65
CA LEU A 185 9.24 -12.50 -29.72
C LEU A 185 8.73 -11.49 -30.76
N LEU A 186 8.28 -10.30 -30.34
CA LEU A 186 7.82 -9.24 -31.24
C LEU A 186 8.96 -8.70 -32.12
N ARG A 187 10.18 -8.58 -31.59
CA ARG A 187 11.36 -8.24 -32.40
C ARG A 187 11.60 -9.31 -33.46
N ILE A 188 11.68 -10.59 -33.09
CA ILE A 188 11.93 -11.71 -34.03
C ILE A 188 10.83 -11.80 -35.11
N ALA A 189 9.56 -11.58 -34.74
CA ALA A 189 8.45 -11.59 -35.67
C ALA A 189 8.51 -10.44 -36.71
N VAL A 190 8.92 -9.24 -36.28
CA VAL A 190 8.82 -7.99 -37.08
C VAL A 190 10.09 -7.66 -37.89
N VAL A 191 11.28 -8.01 -37.41
CA VAL A 191 12.59 -7.49 -37.88
C VAL A 191 12.85 -7.56 -39.39
N GLN A 192 12.28 -8.52 -40.12
CA GLN A 192 12.49 -8.68 -41.56
C GLN A 192 11.75 -7.65 -42.46
N ASN A 193 10.84 -6.82 -41.92
CA ASN A 193 10.03 -5.90 -42.72
C ASN A 193 10.63 -4.48 -42.91
N TYR A 194 11.90 -4.26 -42.55
CA TYR A 194 12.57 -2.96 -42.60
C TYR A 194 13.66 -2.86 -43.69
N THR A 195 13.34 -3.26 -44.93
CA THR A 195 14.14 -2.94 -46.13
C THR A 195 13.27 -2.43 -47.27
N GLY A 196 13.72 -1.36 -47.93
CA GLY A 196 13.03 -0.67 -49.01
C GLY A 196 13.90 0.50 -49.49
N SER A 197 14.70 0.26 -50.53
CA SER A 197 15.82 1.14 -50.90
C SER A 197 15.39 2.32 -51.78
N SER A 198 16.15 3.42 -51.71
CA SER A 198 16.41 4.28 -52.87
C SER A 198 17.67 5.13 -52.64
N SER A 199 18.76 4.78 -53.32
CA SER A 199 19.89 5.66 -53.55
C SER A 199 19.72 6.39 -54.88
N ASN A 200 19.92 7.71 -54.91
CA ASN A 200 20.41 8.39 -56.12
C ASN A 200 20.96 9.79 -55.82
N ASN A 201 21.91 10.22 -56.64
CA ASN A 201 22.66 11.47 -56.46
C ASN A 201 21.91 12.70 -57.00
N THR A 202 21.98 13.81 -56.26
CA THR A 202 22.31 15.11 -56.90
C THR A 202 23.11 16.00 -55.96
N GLN A 203 24.16 16.63 -56.46
CA GLN A 203 24.88 17.69 -55.76
C GLN A 203 24.16 19.03 -55.89
N ARG A 204 23.96 19.73 -54.77
CA ARG A 204 24.27 21.17 -54.63
C ARG A 204 24.21 21.54 -53.15
N GLY A 205 25.22 22.27 -52.67
CA GLY A 205 25.46 22.43 -51.23
C GLY A 205 25.28 23.87 -50.71
N ALA A 206 25.18 23.97 -49.38
CA ALA A 206 25.45 25.18 -48.63
C ALA A 206 26.16 24.80 -47.31
N LYS A 207 27.22 25.51 -46.94
CA LYS A 207 27.94 25.28 -45.67
C LYS A 207 27.26 26.05 -44.52
N THR A 208 26.75 25.34 -43.52
CA THR A 208 26.59 25.90 -42.16
C THR A 208 26.92 24.84 -41.11
N THR A 209 28.04 25.02 -40.41
CA THR A 209 28.44 24.20 -39.26
C THR A 209 27.58 24.52 -38.03
N LYS A 210 26.87 23.52 -37.50
CA LYS A 210 26.37 23.54 -36.12
C LYS A 210 26.60 22.19 -35.44
N SER A 211 26.71 22.24 -34.11
CA SER A 211 27.21 21.20 -33.23
C SER A 211 26.47 19.85 -33.36
N VAL A 212 27.24 18.76 -33.29
CA VAL A 212 26.70 17.45 -32.93
C VAL A 212 25.94 17.56 -31.61
N LYS A 213 24.66 17.18 -31.63
CA LYS A 213 23.96 16.64 -30.48
C LYS A 213 23.71 15.17 -30.77
N GLU A 214 23.98 14.31 -29.81
CA GLU A 214 23.54 12.93 -29.86
C GLU A 214 22.01 12.92 -29.72
N GLU A 215 21.31 12.67 -30.83
CA GLU A 215 19.90 12.33 -30.77
C GLU A 215 19.77 10.90 -30.23
N ALA A 216 19.60 10.81 -28.91
CA ALA A 216 19.36 9.55 -28.22
C ALA A 216 18.20 8.79 -28.89
N GLN A 217 18.52 7.65 -29.51
CA GLN A 217 17.58 6.88 -30.32
C GLN A 217 16.41 6.43 -29.44
N MET A 218 15.24 7.04 -29.64
CA MET A 218 14.01 6.66 -28.97
C MET A 218 13.68 5.20 -29.32
N PRO A 219 13.46 4.31 -28.32
CA PRO A 219 13.15 2.92 -28.60
C PRO A 219 11.85 2.83 -29.40
N VAL A 220 11.92 2.24 -30.59
CA VAL A 220 10.77 2.11 -31.51
C VAL A 220 9.67 1.31 -30.81
N THR A 221 8.54 1.97 -30.54
CA THR A 221 7.43 1.35 -29.81
C THR A 221 6.73 0.30 -30.68
N LEU A 222 7.05 -0.98 -30.43
CA LEU A 222 6.36 -2.10 -31.07
C LEU A 222 4.90 -2.15 -30.59
N SER A 223 3.98 -2.45 -31.52
CA SER A 223 2.58 -2.80 -31.21
C SER A 223 2.52 -4.22 -30.68
N ARG A 224 1.78 -4.49 -29.59
CA ARG A 224 1.67 -5.84 -29.00
C ARG A 224 1.12 -6.89 -29.99
N TYR A 225 0.35 -6.45 -30.97
CA TYR A 225 -0.29 -7.29 -31.98
C TYR A 225 0.06 -6.83 -33.40
N PRO A 226 1.18 -7.29 -34.01
CA PRO A 226 1.53 -6.93 -35.37
C PRO A 226 0.49 -7.46 -36.37
N VAL A 227 -0.20 -6.54 -37.05
CA VAL A 227 -1.40 -6.82 -37.87
C VAL A 227 -1.18 -7.90 -38.92
N ARG A 228 0.01 -7.97 -39.54
CA ARG A 228 0.35 -9.05 -40.48
C ARG A 228 0.32 -10.43 -39.81
N VAL A 229 0.89 -10.55 -38.61
CA VAL A 229 0.94 -11.82 -37.85
C VAL A 229 -0.45 -12.24 -37.35
N VAL A 230 -1.30 -11.27 -37.00
CA VAL A 230 -2.73 -11.50 -36.69
C VAL A 230 -3.48 -12.06 -37.91
N LEU A 231 -3.25 -11.50 -39.10
CA LEU A 231 -3.89 -11.98 -40.33
C LEU A 231 -3.28 -13.30 -40.84
N CYS A 232 -2.00 -13.58 -40.59
CA CYS A 232 -1.38 -14.87 -40.89
C CYS A 232 -2.05 -16.04 -40.17
N ALA A 233 -2.64 -15.81 -38.98
CA ALA A 233 -3.37 -16.87 -38.27
C ALA A 233 -4.51 -17.45 -39.13
N TYR A 234 -5.27 -16.58 -39.82
CA TYR A 234 -6.33 -17.00 -40.73
C TYR A 234 -5.78 -17.78 -41.93
N MET A 235 -4.61 -17.40 -42.47
CA MET A 235 -3.98 -18.14 -43.56
C MET A 235 -3.56 -19.56 -43.12
N ILE A 236 -2.93 -19.67 -41.95
CA ILE A 236 -2.53 -20.96 -41.36
C ILE A 236 -3.75 -21.85 -41.11
N MET A 237 -4.84 -21.27 -40.60
CA MET A 237 -6.07 -21.99 -40.26
C MET A 237 -6.89 -22.43 -41.49
N GLY A 238 -6.96 -21.61 -42.54
CA GLY A 238 -7.71 -21.91 -43.76
C GLY A 238 -6.98 -22.83 -44.74
N HIS A 239 -5.66 -22.64 -44.89
CA HIS A 239 -4.85 -23.34 -45.89
C HIS A 239 -3.49 -23.77 -45.31
N PRO A 240 -3.45 -24.72 -44.35
CA PRO A 240 -2.19 -25.18 -43.77
C PRO A 240 -1.22 -25.69 -44.86
N ASP A 241 -1.71 -26.46 -45.82
CA ASP A 241 -0.92 -27.09 -46.90
C ASP A 241 -0.30 -26.09 -47.89
N ALA A 242 -0.78 -24.85 -47.93
CA ALA A 242 -0.27 -23.76 -48.77
C ALA A 242 0.65 -22.77 -48.01
N VAL A 243 0.80 -22.95 -46.68
CA VAL A 243 1.51 -22.03 -45.79
C VAL A 243 2.63 -22.73 -45.01
N LEU A 244 2.51 -24.04 -44.77
CA LEU A 244 3.43 -24.85 -43.97
C LEU A 244 4.16 -25.85 -44.86
N ASN A 245 5.49 -25.84 -44.82
CA ASN A 245 6.37 -26.67 -45.65
C ASN A 245 6.45 -28.13 -45.15
N GLY A 246 5.30 -28.80 -45.03
CA GLY A 246 5.14 -30.18 -44.54
C GLY A 246 4.44 -30.28 -43.18
N GLN A 247 4.16 -31.52 -42.75
CA GLN A 247 3.38 -31.82 -41.55
C GLN A 247 4.27 -32.41 -40.45
N GLY A 248 4.64 -31.58 -39.47
CA GLY A 248 5.40 -31.97 -38.27
C GLY A 248 4.82 -31.39 -36.98
N GLU A 249 5.37 -31.75 -35.83
CA GLU A 249 4.84 -31.36 -34.51
C GLU A 249 4.79 -29.84 -34.29
N CYS A 250 5.77 -29.10 -34.81
CA CYS A 250 5.78 -27.64 -34.74
C CYS A 250 4.66 -27.01 -35.58
N GLU A 251 4.37 -27.64 -36.72
CA GLU A 251 3.39 -27.19 -37.71
C GLU A 251 1.96 -27.51 -37.24
N VAL A 252 1.74 -28.68 -36.64
CA VAL A 252 0.48 -29.07 -35.99
C VAL A 252 0.19 -28.19 -34.78
N THR A 253 1.14 -28.01 -33.85
CA THR A 253 0.92 -27.16 -32.67
C THR A 253 0.74 -25.68 -33.04
N LEU A 254 1.38 -25.20 -34.12
CA LEU A 254 1.10 -23.89 -34.69
C LEU A 254 -0.35 -23.79 -35.19
N LEU A 255 -0.83 -24.76 -35.96
CA LEU A 255 -2.21 -24.79 -36.47
C LEU A 255 -3.24 -24.78 -35.31
N GLU A 256 -3.06 -25.63 -34.30
CA GLU A 256 -3.91 -25.64 -33.10
C GLU A 256 -3.91 -24.28 -32.38
N SER A 257 -2.73 -23.67 -32.22
CA SER A 257 -2.60 -22.35 -31.58
C SER A 257 -3.28 -21.23 -32.38
N ALA A 258 -3.23 -21.30 -33.71
CA ALA A 258 -3.88 -20.35 -34.62
C ALA A 258 -5.42 -20.48 -34.57
N VAL A 259 -5.93 -21.71 -34.65
CA VAL A 259 -7.37 -22.03 -34.48
C VAL A 259 -7.87 -21.51 -33.13
N ARG A 260 -7.13 -21.76 -32.04
CA ARG A 260 -7.47 -21.27 -30.70
C ARG A 260 -7.49 -19.74 -30.63
N PHE A 261 -6.51 -19.07 -31.21
CA PHE A 261 -6.45 -17.60 -31.24
C PHE A 261 -7.62 -16.98 -32.02
N ILE A 262 -7.96 -17.52 -33.18
CA ILE A 262 -9.10 -17.05 -34.00
C ILE A 262 -10.41 -17.20 -33.23
N ARG A 263 -10.66 -18.35 -32.62
CA ARG A 263 -11.89 -18.59 -31.83
C ARG A 263 -12.06 -17.58 -30.69
N GLU A 264 -11.01 -17.30 -29.92
CA GLU A 264 -11.11 -16.32 -28.83
C GLU A 264 -11.25 -14.87 -29.34
N PHE A 265 -10.70 -14.56 -30.53
CA PHE A 265 -10.85 -13.26 -31.20
C PHE A 265 -12.25 -13.06 -31.81
N GLU A 266 -12.83 -14.08 -32.44
CA GLU A 266 -14.18 -14.05 -32.98
C GLU A 266 -15.24 -14.05 -31.87
N LEU A 267 -15.02 -14.78 -30.77
CA LEU A 267 -15.84 -14.65 -29.56
C LEU A 267 -15.76 -13.23 -28.96
N LEU A 268 -14.58 -12.61 -28.96
CA LEU A 268 -14.41 -11.21 -28.53
C LEU A 268 -15.16 -10.23 -29.46
N LEU A 269 -15.09 -10.43 -30.79
CA LEU A 269 -15.88 -9.68 -31.77
C LEU A 269 -17.39 -9.85 -31.56
N LYS A 270 -17.85 -11.09 -31.33
CA LYS A 270 -19.25 -11.41 -31.04
C LYS A 270 -19.72 -10.70 -29.78
N ILE A 271 -18.94 -10.72 -28.70
CA ILE A 271 -19.27 -10.00 -27.45
C ILE A 271 -19.25 -8.46 -27.63
N ILE A 272 -18.41 -7.92 -28.52
CA ILE A 272 -18.39 -6.47 -28.83
C ILE A 272 -19.63 -6.03 -29.63
N ILE A 273 -20.15 -6.87 -30.53
CA ILE A 273 -21.22 -6.50 -31.47
C ILE A 273 -22.59 -6.94 -30.96
N ASP A 274 -22.70 -8.19 -30.50
CA ASP A 274 -23.96 -8.87 -30.19
C ASP A 274 -24.23 -8.96 -28.66
N GLY A 275 -23.24 -8.58 -27.83
CA GLY A 275 -23.35 -8.48 -26.37
C GLY A 275 -22.84 -9.70 -25.59
N PRO A 276 -22.86 -9.66 -24.23
CA PRO A 276 -22.38 -10.75 -23.39
C PRO A 276 -23.27 -11.99 -23.53
N ILE A 277 -22.72 -13.03 -24.14
CA ILE A 277 -23.44 -14.26 -24.52
C ILE A 277 -23.88 -15.02 -23.26
N LYS A 278 -25.18 -15.31 -23.15
CA LYS A 278 -25.70 -16.39 -22.30
C LYS A 278 -25.68 -17.67 -23.13
N THR A 279 -24.93 -18.68 -22.71
CA THR A 279 -24.87 -19.99 -23.38
C THR A 279 -26.07 -20.84 -22.96
N SER A 280 -27.00 -21.06 -23.88
CA SER A 280 -28.06 -22.07 -23.76
C SER A 280 -27.65 -23.33 -24.53
N GLN A 281 -27.45 -24.43 -23.80
CA GLN A 281 -27.31 -25.83 -24.23
C GLN A 281 -26.47 -26.12 -25.49
N GLU A 282 -25.34 -26.80 -25.29
CA GLU A 282 -25.23 -28.21 -25.70
C GLU A 282 -24.27 -28.95 -24.75
N GLU A 283 -24.25 -30.28 -24.80
CA GLU A 283 -23.98 -31.10 -23.61
C GLU A 283 -22.51 -31.52 -23.43
N ILE A 284 -21.98 -31.33 -22.21
CA ILE A 284 -21.33 -32.36 -21.35
C ILE A 284 -20.97 -31.72 -19.99
N ALA A 285 -21.13 -32.51 -18.93
CA ALA A 285 -21.14 -32.11 -17.52
C ALA A 285 -20.14 -31.01 -17.07
N SER A 286 -20.66 -29.82 -16.74
CA SER A 286 -20.18 -28.99 -15.63
C SER A 286 -21.25 -27.95 -15.24
N GLU A 287 -21.48 -27.77 -13.94
CA GLU A 287 -22.46 -26.79 -13.44
C GLU A 287 -21.86 -25.37 -13.38
N ILE A 288 -22.73 -24.36 -13.46
CA ILE A 288 -22.52 -22.89 -13.51
C ILE A 288 -22.63 -22.27 -14.94
N PRO A 289 -23.69 -21.49 -15.22
CA PRO A 289 -23.82 -20.73 -16.47
C PRO A 289 -22.88 -19.50 -16.47
N SER A 290 -21.62 -19.71 -16.80
CA SER A 290 -20.57 -18.68 -16.80
C SER A 290 -20.79 -17.60 -17.88
N GLN A 291 -21.46 -16.51 -17.50
CA GLN A 291 -21.71 -15.37 -18.40
C GLN A 291 -20.39 -14.71 -18.83
N LYS A 292 -19.92 -15.02 -20.05
CA LYS A 292 -18.65 -14.51 -20.58
C LYS A 292 -18.67 -12.98 -20.72
N THR A 293 -18.03 -12.29 -19.78
CA THR A 293 -17.93 -10.82 -19.82
C THR A 293 -16.83 -10.35 -20.77
N PHE A 294 -16.98 -9.15 -21.33
CA PHE A 294 -15.97 -8.54 -22.21
C PHE A 294 -14.57 -8.45 -21.56
N ARG A 295 -14.47 -8.27 -20.24
CA ARG A 295 -13.18 -8.24 -19.53
C ARG A 295 -12.49 -9.61 -19.55
N PHE A 296 -13.23 -10.66 -19.18
CA PHE A 296 -12.72 -12.04 -19.18
C PHE A 296 -12.33 -12.47 -20.60
N GLN A 297 -13.16 -12.18 -21.60
CA GLN A 297 -12.86 -12.51 -23.00
C GLN A 297 -11.64 -11.76 -23.53
N LEU A 298 -11.37 -10.53 -23.07
CA LEU A 298 -10.18 -9.76 -23.45
C LEU A 298 -8.89 -10.34 -22.83
N GLU A 299 -8.95 -10.85 -21.59
CA GLU A 299 -7.84 -11.59 -20.95
C GLU A 299 -7.61 -12.96 -21.64
N ALA A 300 -8.68 -13.67 -22.02
CA ALA A 300 -8.61 -14.93 -22.77
C ALA A 300 -8.00 -14.74 -24.18
N PHE A 301 -8.44 -13.71 -24.91
CA PHE A 301 -7.87 -13.30 -26.20
C PHE A 301 -6.37 -13.02 -26.12
N ASP A 302 -5.92 -12.23 -25.13
CA ASP A 302 -4.50 -11.95 -24.99
C ASP A 302 -3.69 -13.20 -24.63
N LYS A 303 -4.21 -14.07 -23.75
CA LYS A 303 -3.57 -15.35 -23.42
C LYS A 303 -3.46 -16.28 -24.64
N ALA A 304 -4.47 -16.32 -25.50
CA ALA A 304 -4.44 -17.08 -26.74
C ALA A 304 -3.46 -16.47 -27.77
N TRP A 305 -3.37 -15.13 -27.84
CA TRP A 305 -2.35 -14.44 -28.65
C TRP A 305 -0.92 -14.76 -28.20
N CYS A 306 -0.64 -14.71 -26.89
CA CYS A 306 0.66 -15.06 -26.33
C CYS A 306 1.09 -16.48 -26.74
N PHE A 307 0.14 -17.43 -26.69
CA PHE A 307 0.36 -18.81 -27.06
C PHE A 307 0.64 -18.95 -28.58
N TYR A 308 -0.23 -18.41 -29.43
CA TYR A 308 -0.04 -18.42 -30.89
C TYR A 308 1.29 -17.76 -31.30
N LEU A 309 1.64 -16.60 -30.75
CA LEU A 309 2.86 -15.89 -31.11
C LEU A 309 4.13 -16.65 -30.70
N HIS A 310 4.10 -17.41 -29.61
CA HIS A 310 5.21 -18.29 -29.22
C HIS A 310 5.44 -19.41 -30.25
N HIS A 311 4.39 -20.14 -30.63
CA HIS A 311 4.48 -21.19 -31.65
C HIS A 311 4.83 -20.61 -33.03
N PHE A 312 4.26 -19.46 -33.41
CA PHE A 312 4.57 -18.76 -34.66
C PHE A 312 6.04 -18.35 -34.77
N VAL A 313 6.64 -17.83 -33.69
CA VAL A 313 8.07 -17.49 -33.67
C VAL A 313 8.94 -18.75 -33.66
N SER A 314 8.55 -19.80 -32.95
CA SER A 314 9.27 -21.09 -32.95
C SER A 314 9.31 -21.71 -34.35
N TRP A 315 8.16 -21.83 -35.02
CA TRP A 315 8.05 -22.27 -36.42
C TRP A 315 8.85 -21.37 -37.36
N LYS A 316 8.72 -20.05 -37.27
CA LYS A 316 9.46 -19.12 -38.15
C LYS A 316 10.98 -19.22 -37.99
N LEU A 317 11.48 -19.55 -36.80
CA LEU A 317 12.90 -19.81 -36.54
C LEU A 317 13.37 -21.18 -37.07
N LYS A 318 12.46 -22.16 -37.19
CA LYS A 318 12.71 -23.46 -37.85
C LYS A 318 12.74 -23.30 -39.38
N ASP A 319 11.72 -22.67 -39.94
CA ASP A 319 11.59 -22.38 -41.37
C ASP A 319 12.76 -21.52 -41.89
N ALA A 320 13.16 -20.47 -41.16
CA ALA A 320 14.33 -19.66 -41.51
C ALA A 320 15.66 -20.42 -41.48
N LYS A 321 15.80 -21.49 -40.67
CA LYS A 321 16.98 -22.37 -40.69
C LYS A 321 16.96 -23.31 -41.89
N LEU A 322 15.82 -23.94 -42.20
CA LEU A 322 15.69 -24.80 -43.38
C LEU A 322 15.99 -24.00 -44.66
N LEU A 323 15.47 -22.77 -44.77
CA LEU A 323 15.79 -21.87 -45.88
C LEU A 323 17.26 -21.43 -45.88
N GLU A 324 17.91 -21.25 -44.73
CA GLU A 324 19.36 -21.03 -44.67
C GLU A 324 20.13 -22.26 -45.18
N GLU A 325 19.79 -23.46 -44.71
CA GLU A 325 20.43 -24.72 -45.11
C GLU A 325 20.27 -25.02 -46.60
N ASP A 326 19.12 -24.72 -47.19
CA ASP A 326 18.87 -24.84 -48.63
C ASP A 326 19.62 -23.77 -49.45
N LEU A 327 19.71 -22.52 -48.97
CA LEU A 327 20.53 -21.47 -49.61
C LEU A 327 22.03 -21.77 -49.52
N VAL A 328 22.49 -22.34 -48.40
CA VAL A 328 23.86 -22.86 -48.25
C VAL A 328 24.08 -24.01 -49.22
N ARG A 329 23.14 -24.97 -49.33
CA ARG A 329 23.24 -26.10 -50.28
C ARG A 329 23.30 -25.62 -51.73
N ALA A 330 22.53 -24.60 -52.10
CA ALA A 330 22.58 -23.97 -53.41
C ALA A 330 23.93 -23.27 -53.67
N ALA A 331 24.46 -22.51 -52.70
CA ALA A 331 25.79 -21.89 -52.83
C ALA A 331 26.92 -22.93 -52.95
N CYS A 332 26.80 -24.03 -52.20
CA CYS A 332 27.69 -25.19 -52.26
C CYS A 332 27.67 -25.89 -53.63
N GLN A 333 26.48 -26.11 -54.21
CA GLN A 333 26.31 -26.68 -55.55
C GLN A 333 26.88 -25.75 -56.63
N LEU A 334 26.61 -24.44 -56.53
CA LEU A 334 27.13 -23.42 -57.43
C LEU A 334 28.68 -23.40 -57.46
N GLU A 335 29.33 -23.45 -56.30
CA GLU A 335 30.79 -23.52 -56.19
C GLU A 335 31.35 -24.86 -56.70
N PHE A 336 30.69 -25.98 -56.41
CA PHE A 336 31.09 -27.29 -56.97
C PHE A 336 31.03 -27.30 -58.50
N SER A 337 29.95 -26.81 -59.10
CA SER A 337 29.81 -26.68 -60.56
C SER A 337 30.81 -25.68 -61.16
N MET A 338 31.14 -24.59 -60.46
CA MET A 338 32.22 -23.68 -60.86
C MET A 338 33.60 -24.36 -60.82
N MET A 339 33.85 -25.26 -59.85
CA MET A 339 35.11 -26.00 -59.77
C MET A 339 35.20 -27.10 -60.82
N GLN A 340 34.11 -27.85 -61.04
CA GLN A 340 34.03 -28.88 -62.06
C GLN A 340 34.19 -28.30 -63.48
N SER A 341 33.53 -27.18 -63.79
CA SER A 341 33.64 -26.52 -65.11
C SER A 341 35.03 -25.91 -65.40
N LYS A 342 35.83 -25.60 -64.37
CA LYS A 342 37.24 -25.24 -64.53
C LYS A 342 38.13 -26.43 -64.89
N LEU A 343 37.72 -27.65 -64.56
CA LEU A 343 38.47 -28.88 -64.83
C LEU A 343 38.21 -29.45 -66.23
N THR A 344 37.08 -29.10 -66.87
CA THR A 344 36.60 -29.73 -68.10
C THR A 344 36.92 -28.99 -69.40
N LEU A 345 37.49 -27.77 -69.37
CA LEU A 345 37.84 -27.02 -70.59
C LEU A 345 39.34 -27.07 -70.89
N GLY A 346 39.71 -27.89 -71.86
CA GLY A 346 40.93 -27.72 -72.63
C GLY A 346 40.67 -26.82 -73.84
N ASP A 347 41.33 -25.67 -73.86
CA ASP A 347 41.75 -24.88 -75.03
C ASP A 347 40.83 -24.86 -76.29
N ASP A 348 39.74 -24.08 -76.24
CA ASP A 348 39.09 -23.52 -77.45
C ASP A 348 38.77 -22.04 -77.22
N GLY A 349 39.33 -21.17 -78.05
CA GLY A 349 39.28 -19.71 -77.90
C GLY A 349 37.92 -19.08 -78.20
N THR A 350 36.98 -19.79 -78.82
CA THR A 350 35.66 -19.23 -79.18
C THR A 350 34.70 -19.13 -78.00
N LEU A 351 34.84 -20.01 -77.00
CA LEU A 351 33.99 -20.05 -75.79
C LEU A 351 34.37 -19.00 -74.73
N ALA A 352 35.45 -18.24 -74.92
CA ALA A 352 36.03 -17.38 -73.88
C ALA A 352 35.06 -16.30 -73.37
N ASN A 353 34.34 -15.61 -74.27
CA ASN A 353 33.41 -14.53 -73.92
C ASN A 353 32.20 -15.05 -73.13
N ASP A 354 31.61 -16.17 -73.58
CA ASP A 354 30.46 -16.78 -72.91
C ASP A 354 30.87 -17.37 -71.55
N MET A 355 32.07 -17.96 -71.46
CA MET A 355 32.64 -18.39 -70.17
C MET A 355 32.90 -17.22 -69.22
N GLU A 356 33.23 -16.02 -69.70
CA GLU A 356 33.35 -14.82 -68.86
C GLU A 356 31.98 -14.26 -68.43
N ALA A 357 30.97 -14.31 -69.30
CA ALA A 357 29.59 -14.00 -68.96
C ALA A 357 29.03 -14.97 -67.89
N ILE A 358 29.26 -16.27 -68.04
CA ILE A 358 28.83 -17.31 -67.07
C ILE A 358 29.57 -17.13 -65.73
N LYS A 359 30.89 -16.90 -65.73
CA LYS A 359 31.65 -16.60 -64.50
C LYS A 359 31.08 -15.37 -63.77
N LYS A 360 30.71 -14.33 -64.52
CA LYS A 360 30.10 -13.13 -63.96
C LYS A 360 28.72 -13.41 -63.36
N GLN A 361 27.85 -14.13 -64.06
CA GLN A 361 26.54 -14.54 -63.55
C GLN A 361 26.68 -15.36 -62.25
N VAL A 362 27.59 -16.34 -62.22
CA VAL A 362 27.87 -17.16 -61.02
C VAL A 362 28.34 -16.30 -59.84
N LEU A 363 29.17 -15.28 -60.06
CA LEU A 363 29.60 -14.35 -59.01
C LEU A 363 28.46 -13.45 -58.51
N ASP A 364 27.61 -12.94 -59.41
CA ASP A 364 26.44 -12.14 -59.05
C ASP A 364 25.37 -12.98 -58.30
N GLU A 365 25.18 -14.25 -58.68
CA GLU A 365 24.32 -15.21 -57.97
C GLU A 365 24.89 -15.58 -56.60
N GLN A 366 26.20 -15.86 -56.48
CA GLN A 366 26.84 -16.13 -55.19
C GLN A 366 26.74 -14.92 -54.25
N LYS A 367 26.89 -13.71 -54.78
CA LYS A 367 26.69 -12.46 -54.02
C LYS A 367 25.25 -12.33 -53.54
N LEU A 368 24.26 -12.60 -54.40
CA LEU A 368 22.85 -12.59 -54.03
C LEU A 368 22.51 -13.63 -52.96
N LEU A 369 23.15 -14.81 -52.98
CA LEU A 369 23.02 -15.82 -51.92
C LEU A 369 23.63 -15.34 -50.60
N ARG A 370 24.81 -14.70 -50.61
CA ARG A 370 25.43 -14.06 -49.44
C ARG A 370 24.53 -12.97 -48.83
N GLU A 371 23.96 -12.10 -49.66
CA GLU A 371 23.01 -11.06 -49.22
C GLU A 371 21.73 -11.67 -48.62
N LYS A 372 21.14 -12.70 -49.25
CA LYS A 372 19.96 -13.42 -48.72
C LYS A 372 20.22 -14.10 -47.37
N VAL A 373 21.32 -14.84 -47.24
CA VAL A 373 21.71 -15.50 -45.98
C VAL A 373 21.97 -14.47 -44.87
N GLN A 374 22.61 -13.34 -45.21
CA GLN A 374 22.80 -12.23 -44.26
C GLN A 374 21.47 -11.60 -43.82
N HIS A 375 20.48 -11.45 -44.70
CA HIS A 375 19.16 -10.95 -44.35
C HIS A 375 18.29 -11.93 -43.54
N LEU A 376 18.53 -13.24 -43.66
CA LEU A 376 17.78 -14.28 -42.93
C LEU A 376 18.36 -14.57 -41.54
N SER A 377 19.69 -14.69 -41.44
CA SER A 377 20.40 -15.25 -40.27
C SER A 377 21.61 -14.42 -39.82
N GLY A 378 21.83 -13.26 -40.46
CA GLY A 378 22.91 -12.33 -40.11
C GLY A 378 24.31 -12.90 -40.29
N ASN A 379 25.27 -12.28 -39.61
CA ASN A 379 26.69 -12.64 -39.68
C ASN A 379 27.00 -14.06 -39.16
N THR A 380 26.09 -14.70 -38.42
CA THR A 380 26.23 -16.10 -37.99
C THR A 380 25.91 -17.10 -39.10
N GLY A 381 24.86 -16.86 -39.89
CA GLY A 381 24.57 -17.70 -41.07
C GLY A 381 25.60 -17.52 -42.18
N LEU A 382 26.08 -16.28 -42.39
CA LEU A 382 27.21 -16.03 -43.31
C LEU A 382 28.44 -16.86 -42.95
N LYS A 383 28.80 -16.96 -41.66
CA LYS A 383 29.91 -17.80 -41.21
C LYS A 383 29.67 -19.29 -41.47
N ARG A 384 28.47 -19.81 -41.21
CA ARG A 384 28.13 -21.21 -41.52
C ARG A 384 28.25 -21.51 -43.01
N MET A 385 27.74 -20.62 -43.87
CA MET A 385 27.90 -20.76 -45.32
C MET A 385 29.37 -20.72 -45.73
N GLU A 386 30.15 -19.79 -45.19
CA GLU A 386 31.58 -19.67 -45.52
C GLU A 386 32.37 -20.93 -45.10
N CYS A 387 32.08 -21.49 -43.92
CA CYS A 387 32.64 -22.78 -43.49
C CYS A 387 32.28 -23.91 -44.46
N ALA A 388 31.01 -24.07 -44.83
CA ALA A 388 30.56 -25.11 -45.76
C ALA A 388 31.20 -24.96 -47.16
N LEU A 389 31.37 -23.73 -47.65
CA LEU A 389 32.11 -23.47 -48.88
C LEU A 389 33.59 -23.82 -48.75
N THR A 390 34.25 -23.51 -47.63
CA THR A 390 35.65 -23.93 -47.42
C THR A 390 35.82 -25.44 -47.33
N GLU A 391 34.83 -26.17 -46.80
CA GLU A 391 34.85 -27.63 -46.71
C GLU A 391 34.72 -28.31 -48.07
N ILE A 392 33.94 -27.74 -49.01
CA ILE A 392 33.88 -28.23 -50.39
C ILE A 392 35.18 -27.91 -51.15
N ARG A 393 35.70 -26.70 -50.97
CA ARG A 393 36.98 -26.28 -51.58
C ARG A 393 38.15 -27.15 -51.11
N SER A 394 38.19 -27.57 -49.83
CA SER A 394 39.24 -28.47 -49.33
C SER A 394 39.07 -29.91 -49.81
N LYS A 395 37.84 -30.43 -49.90
CA LYS A 395 37.58 -31.76 -50.49
C LYS A 395 38.03 -31.83 -51.96
N PHE A 396 37.67 -30.83 -52.76
CA PHE A 396 38.07 -30.75 -54.17
C PHE A 396 39.59 -30.69 -54.37
N ILE A 397 40.33 -30.07 -53.43
CA ILE A 397 41.80 -30.06 -53.44
C ILE A 397 42.38 -31.43 -53.03
N GLY A 398 41.74 -32.15 -52.10
CA GLY A 398 42.18 -33.50 -51.69
C GLY A 398 41.94 -34.58 -52.75
N ASP A 399 40.88 -34.46 -53.55
CA ASP A 399 40.55 -35.45 -54.58
C ASP A 399 41.55 -35.44 -55.76
N GLU A 400 42.17 -34.30 -56.08
CA GLU A 400 43.19 -34.15 -57.15
C GLU A 400 44.44 -35.04 -56.95
N GLU A 401 44.83 -35.34 -55.70
CA GLU A 401 46.06 -36.10 -55.41
C GLU A 401 45.89 -37.64 -55.51
N SER A 402 44.68 -38.17 -55.72
CA SER A 402 44.35 -39.59 -55.48
C SER A 402 44.13 -40.48 -56.73
N LYS A 403 45.06 -40.46 -57.69
CA LYS A 403 44.95 -41.28 -58.92
C LYS A 403 45.29 -42.78 -58.74
N SER A 404 44.24 -43.58 -58.45
CA SER A 404 44.08 -45.03 -58.77
C SER A 404 44.90 -46.08 -57.98
N PRO A 405 44.58 -47.40 -58.04
CA PRO A 405 43.28 -48.05 -58.26
C PRO A 405 42.95 -49.21 -57.26
N LEU A 406 41.65 -49.49 -57.10
CA LEU A 406 41.03 -50.81 -56.78
C LEU A 406 41.83 -51.86 -55.95
N LYS A 407 41.48 -52.01 -54.66
CA LYS A 407 41.12 -53.34 -54.11
C LYS A 407 40.32 -53.31 -52.80
N SER A 408 39.57 -54.39 -52.60
CA SER A 408 38.58 -54.63 -51.55
C SER A 408 39.16 -55.11 -50.20
N SER A 409 38.47 -54.78 -49.11
CA SER A 409 38.18 -55.72 -48.02
C SER A 409 36.78 -55.44 -47.44
N SER A 410 36.24 -56.36 -46.64
CA SER A 410 34.85 -56.32 -46.16
C SER A 410 34.72 -56.91 -44.75
N GLY A 411 33.63 -56.53 -44.07
CA GLY A 411 33.25 -56.98 -42.73
C GLY A 411 33.78 -56.08 -41.61
N GLN A 412 33.21 -56.06 -40.41
CA GLN A 412 31.92 -56.48 -39.81
C GLN A 412 32.10 -56.27 -38.29
N ILE A 413 31.10 -56.61 -37.46
CA ILE A 413 31.08 -56.45 -35.98
C ILE A 413 30.89 -54.97 -35.59
N SER A 414 29.78 -54.49 -34.98
CA SER A 414 28.70 -55.03 -34.12
C SER A 414 28.95 -54.94 -32.61
N SER A 415 27.90 -54.51 -31.88
CA SER A 415 27.78 -54.48 -30.41
C SER A 415 28.65 -53.43 -29.68
N SER A 416 28.38 -53.02 -28.44
CA SER A 416 27.39 -53.53 -27.47
C SER A 416 26.79 -52.44 -26.54
N CYS A 417 25.47 -52.49 -26.32
CA CYS A 417 24.90 -52.31 -24.97
C CYS A 417 24.89 -53.71 -24.29
N PRO A 418 24.60 -53.86 -22.98
CA PRO A 418 23.20 -54.12 -22.57
C PRO A 418 22.91 -53.58 -21.11
N PRO A 419 21.98 -54.09 -20.26
CA PRO A 419 20.95 -53.22 -19.65
C PRO A 419 20.64 -53.57 -18.16
N HIS A 420 19.35 -53.75 -17.82
CA HIS A 420 18.68 -54.04 -16.51
C HIS A 420 18.19 -52.78 -15.77
N SER A 421 16.90 -52.48 -15.59
CA SER A 421 15.61 -53.22 -15.66
C SER A 421 15.24 -54.06 -14.42
N LEU A 422 14.38 -53.51 -13.54
CA LEU A 422 13.03 -54.00 -13.14
C LEU A 422 12.56 -53.45 -11.78
N GLU A 423 11.23 -53.21 -11.70
CA GLU A 423 10.31 -53.30 -10.54
C GLU A 423 10.60 -52.57 -9.20
N GLY A 424 9.55 -51.95 -8.64
CA GLY A 424 9.62 -51.27 -7.32
C GLY A 424 8.47 -50.29 -7.09
N SER A 425 7.33 -50.75 -6.59
CA SER A 425 6.12 -49.95 -6.35
C SER A 425 6.30 -48.85 -5.29
N SER A 426 5.63 -47.70 -5.47
CA SER A 426 4.88 -47.07 -4.37
C SER A 426 3.81 -46.05 -4.80
N VAL A 427 2.59 -46.36 -4.38
CA VAL A 427 1.66 -45.49 -3.61
C VAL A 427 1.37 -44.07 -4.11
N THR A 428 0.08 -43.83 -4.38
CA THR A 428 -0.57 -42.53 -4.44
C THR A 428 -0.26 -41.64 -3.24
N ASN A 429 0.08 -40.37 -3.46
CA ASN A 429 -0.27 -39.34 -2.49
C ASN A 429 -0.53 -37.97 -3.13
N SER A 430 -1.62 -37.36 -2.70
CA SER A 430 -2.13 -36.07 -3.17
C SER A 430 -1.25 -34.91 -2.73
N SER A 431 -0.72 -34.12 -3.68
CA SER A 431 -0.32 -32.74 -3.40
C SER A 431 -1.58 -31.90 -3.19
N ALA A 432 -1.98 -31.74 -1.94
CA ALA A 432 -3.25 -31.14 -1.58
C ALA A 432 -3.41 -29.72 -2.17
N LYS A 433 -4.49 -29.51 -2.94
CA LYS A 433 -5.16 -28.21 -2.89
C LYS A 433 -5.44 -27.93 -1.41
N ARG A 434 -4.99 -26.77 -0.91
CA ARG A 434 -5.63 -26.20 0.28
C ARG A 434 -7.05 -25.81 -0.11
N ILE A 435 -7.97 -26.77 0.06
CA ILE A 435 -9.36 -26.48 0.35
C ILE A 435 -9.30 -25.64 1.63
N ILE A 436 -9.55 -24.34 1.49
CA ILE A 436 -10.08 -23.56 2.60
C ILE A 436 -11.53 -24.01 2.68
N ASP A 437 -11.97 -24.46 3.86
CA ASP A 437 -13.28 -25.06 4.01
C ASP A 437 -14.38 -24.11 3.54
N ASP A 438 -15.13 -24.54 2.53
CA ASP A 438 -16.39 -23.93 2.12
C ASP A 438 -17.47 -24.31 3.14
N HIS A 439 -17.25 -23.89 4.40
CA HIS A 439 -18.27 -23.98 5.43
C HIS A 439 -19.36 -22.97 5.10
N GLN A 440 -20.36 -23.45 4.37
CA GLN A 440 -21.62 -22.79 4.02
C GLN A 440 -22.49 -22.53 5.26
N SER A 441 -21.95 -21.76 6.21
CA SER A 441 -22.75 -20.94 7.11
C SER A 441 -23.43 -19.86 6.27
N VAL A 442 -24.70 -19.56 6.57
CA VAL A 442 -25.52 -18.65 5.76
C VAL A 442 -24.91 -17.25 5.79
N ASP A 443 -24.28 -16.85 4.68
CA ASP A 443 -23.38 -15.70 4.61
C ASP A 443 -24.10 -14.37 4.92
N THR A 444 -23.99 -13.95 6.18
CA THR A 444 -24.70 -12.79 6.73
C THR A 444 -23.87 -11.52 6.50
N LEU A 445 -23.52 -11.27 5.23
CA LEU A 445 -22.95 -10.02 4.68
C LEU A 445 -22.01 -9.30 5.66
N LEU A 446 -20.91 -9.99 6.00
CA LEU A 446 -19.92 -9.52 6.97
C LEU A 446 -19.39 -8.12 6.62
N VAL A 447 -19.25 -7.28 7.63
CA VAL A 447 -18.62 -5.96 7.51
C VAL A 447 -17.14 -6.16 7.18
N SER A 448 -16.63 -5.51 6.15
CA SER A 448 -15.19 -5.59 5.86
C SER A 448 -14.37 -4.74 6.84
N GLU A 449 -13.16 -5.18 7.17
CA GLU A 449 -12.23 -4.40 8.01
C GLU A 449 -11.96 -2.99 7.45
N ASN A 450 -11.98 -2.85 6.13
CA ASN A 450 -11.88 -1.56 5.44
C ASN A 450 -13.12 -0.67 5.62
N GLU A 451 -14.33 -1.25 5.68
CA GLU A 451 -15.58 -0.54 5.98
C GLU A 451 -15.57 -0.02 7.42
N LEU A 452 -15.05 -0.81 8.37
CA LEU A 452 -14.79 -0.35 9.75
C LEU A 452 -13.73 0.76 9.77
N LEU A 453 -12.53 0.54 9.22
CA LEU A 453 -11.43 1.52 9.25
C LEU A 453 -11.80 2.86 8.62
N VAL A 454 -12.52 2.85 7.49
CA VAL A 454 -13.04 4.07 6.86
C VAL A 454 -14.12 4.71 7.71
N ASN A 455 -15.02 3.93 8.33
CA ASN A 455 -16.01 4.46 9.28
C ASN A 455 -15.34 5.15 10.47
N GLU A 456 -14.30 4.54 11.07
CA GLU A 456 -13.55 5.14 12.17
C GLU A 456 -12.94 6.47 11.75
N ILE A 457 -12.15 6.50 10.66
CA ILE A 457 -11.46 7.69 10.17
C ILE A 457 -12.43 8.83 9.83
N VAL A 458 -13.60 8.53 9.25
CA VAL A 458 -14.61 9.54 8.91
C VAL A 458 -15.30 10.14 10.14
N HIS A 459 -15.43 9.38 11.25
CA HIS A 459 -16.01 9.89 12.50
C HIS A 459 -14.98 10.50 13.47
N GLU A 460 -13.68 10.20 13.34
CA GLU A 460 -12.66 10.63 14.30
C GLU A 460 -12.09 12.02 13.98
N TYR A 461 -12.85 13.08 14.27
CA TYR A 461 -12.46 14.47 13.97
C TYR A 461 -11.32 15.01 14.85
N HIS A 462 -11.21 14.58 16.11
CA HIS A 462 -10.39 15.28 17.14
C HIS A 462 -9.42 14.40 17.94
N ARG A 463 -9.51 13.07 17.83
CA ARG A 463 -8.47 12.15 18.30
C ARG A 463 -7.68 11.67 17.09
N GLY A 464 -6.38 11.49 17.23
CA GLY A 464 -5.61 10.85 16.18
C GLY A 464 -5.80 9.34 16.28
N LEU A 465 -6.29 8.69 15.22
CA LEU A 465 -6.37 7.22 15.09
C LEU A 465 -5.07 6.52 15.55
N ALA A 466 -3.96 7.19 15.25
CA ALA A 466 -2.61 6.96 15.74
C ALA A 466 -2.47 6.60 17.23
N ASP A 467 -3.24 7.22 18.11
CA ASP A 467 -3.13 7.09 19.57
C ASP A 467 -4.05 5.98 20.09
N THR A 468 -5.16 5.73 19.38
CA THR A 468 -6.06 4.58 19.60
C THR A 468 -5.33 3.25 19.36
N PHE A 469 -4.45 3.17 18.34
CA PHE A 469 -3.53 2.04 18.14
C PHE A 469 -2.54 1.82 19.31
N ASN A 470 -2.22 2.86 20.09
CA ASN A 470 -1.35 2.75 21.27
C ASN A 470 -2.14 2.49 22.57
N ALA A 471 -3.48 2.48 22.50
CA ALA A 471 -4.37 2.27 23.64
C ALA A 471 -4.91 0.83 23.72
N ALA A 472 -4.87 0.07 22.62
CA ALA A 472 -5.27 -1.34 22.59
C ALA A 472 -4.31 -2.25 23.39
N ASP A 473 -3.00 -1.94 23.39
CA ASP A 473 -1.94 -2.66 24.12
C ASP A 473 -1.94 -2.36 25.64
N LYS A 474 -3.11 -2.17 26.27
CA LYS A 474 -3.24 -1.73 27.68
C LYS A 474 -4.35 -2.39 28.51
N ASP A 475 -4.92 -3.50 28.05
CA ASP A 475 -5.67 -4.40 28.92
C ASP A 475 -4.79 -5.60 29.35
N PRO A 476 -4.13 -5.54 30.53
CA PRO A 476 -3.27 -6.62 31.02
C PRO A 476 -4.05 -7.90 31.41
N ASN A 477 -5.38 -7.93 31.22
CA ASN A 477 -6.20 -9.13 31.34
C ASN A 477 -6.68 -9.71 30.01
N ASN A 478 -6.34 -9.10 28.87
CA ASN A 478 -6.67 -9.65 27.56
C ASN A 478 -6.05 -11.05 27.38
N VAL A 479 -6.91 -12.07 27.29
CA VAL A 479 -6.51 -13.47 27.06
C VAL A 479 -5.76 -13.63 25.74
N GLN A 480 -6.10 -12.85 24.71
CA GLN A 480 -5.42 -12.85 23.42
C GLN A 480 -3.95 -12.45 23.55
N GLU A 481 -3.63 -11.47 24.40
CA GLU A 481 -2.25 -11.06 24.65
C GLU A 481 -1.47 -12.13 25.41
N LYS A 482 -2.05 -12.69 26.48
CA LYS A 482 -1.42 -13.77 27.26
C LYS A 482 -1.18 -15.03 26.43
N VAL A 483 -2.07 -15.33 25.47
CA VAL A 483 -1.88 -16.39 24.47
C VAL A 483 -0.77 -16.01 23.47
N ARG A 484 -0.78 -14.79 22.91
CA ARG A 484 0.26 -14.29 22.00
C ARG A 484 1.65 -14.39 22.63
N GLU A 485 1.85 -13.83 23.82
CA GLU A 485 3.13 -13.90 24.53
C GLU A 485 3.58 -15.34 24.79
N THR A 486 2.65 -16.24 25.11
CA THR A 486 2.97 -17.63 25.41
C THR A 486 3.30 -18.43 24.16
N MET A 487 2.66 -18.14 23.03
CA MET A 487 3.05 -18.67 21.71
C MET A 487 4.41 -18.13 21.25
N GLU A 488 4.66 -16.83 21.39
CA GLU A 488 5.97 -16.23 21.08
C GLU A 488 7.09 -16.83 21.95
N ARG A 489 6.84 -17.00 23.26
CA ARG A 489 7.77 -17.61 24.20
C ARG A 489 8.09 -19.05 23.79
N ALA A 490 7.06 -19.89 23.60
CA ALA A 490 7.24 -21.28 23.18
C ALA A 490 7.97 -21.41 21.83
N PHE A 491 7.69 -20.52 20.86
CA PHE A 491 8.42 -20.49 19.59
C PHE A 491 9.92 -20.22 19.80
N TRP A 492 10.26 -19.18 20.56
CA TRP A 492 11.67 -18.83 20.81
C TRP A 492 12.38 -19.86 21.70
N ASP A 493 11.68 -20.52 22.61
CA ASP A 493 12.20 -21.64 23.40
C ASP A 493 12.51 -22.85 22.50
N CYS A 494 11.62 -23.23 21.59
CA CYS A 494 11.89 -24.31 20.62
C CYS A 494 13.05 -24.00 19.66
N VAL A 495 13.16 -22.76 19.17
CA VAL A 495 14.33 -22.33 18.36
C VAL A 495 15.61 -22.33 19.20
N MET A 496 15.53 -22.04 20.49
CA MET A 496 16.68 -22.13 21.39
C MET A 496 17.07 -23.57 21.73
N GLU A 497 16.11 -24.49 21.77
CA GLU A 497 16.34 -25.92 21.98
C GLU A 497 16.96 -26.57 20.74
N SER A 498 16.48 -26.28 19.52
CA SER A 498 17.00 -26.90 18.29
C SER A 498 18.48 -26.61 18.00
N VAL A 499 19.01 -25.49 18.49
CA VAL A 499 20.42 -25.09 18.33
C VAL A 499 21.27 -25.44 19.57
N LYS A 500 20.66 -25.97 20.64
CA LYS A 500 21.36 -26.50 21.84
C LYS A 500 21.67 -27.99 21.77
N GLN A 501 21.13 -28.71 20.79
CA GLN A 501 21.35 -30.15 20.61
C GLN A 501 22.81 -30.43 20.18
N ASP A 502 23.30 -31.64 20.47
CA ASP A 502 24.66 -32.07 20.13
C ASP A 502 24.93 -32.02 18.60
N GLU A 503 23.88 -32.26 17.80
CA GLU A 503 23.80 -31.88 16.39
C GLU A 503 22.83 -30.68 16.24
N PRO A 504 23.32 -29.44 16.09
CA PRO A 504 22.46 -28.25 16.10
C PRO A 504 21.74 -27.99 14.77
N ASP A 505 20.40 -27.90 14.79
CA ASP A 505 19.60 -27.52 13.62
C ASP A 505 19.58 -26.00 13.40
N PHE A 506 20.45 -25.51 12.52
CA PHE A 506 20.48 -24.13 12.07
C PHE A 506 19.37 -23.77 11.05
N SER A 507 18.51 -24.71 10.63
CA SER A 507 17.46 -24.43 9.63
C SER A 507 16.50 -23.32 10.07
N TRP A 508 16.26 -23.17 11.38
CA TRP A 508 15.46 -22.09 11.94
C TRP A 508 16.15 -20.72 11.87
N ILE A 509 17.46 -20.67 12.13
CA ILE A 509 18.25 -19.43 11.99
C ILE A 509 18.30 -18.99 10.52
N LEU A 510 18.45 -19.92 9.57
CA LEU A 510 18.38 -19.62 8.14
C LEU A 510 17.00 -19.08 7.71
N LYS A 511 15.90 -19.65 8.23
CA LYS A 511 14.53 -19.14 7.99
C LYS A 511 14.37 -17.71 8.53
N LEU A 512 14.80 -17.45 9.76
CA LEU A 512 14.67 -16.15 10.43
C LEU A 512 15.52 -15.05 9.75
N ILE A 513 16.74 -15.37 9.31
CA ILE A 513 17.61 -14.41 8.60
C ILE A 513 17.08 -14.12 7.20
N LYS A 514 16.51 -15.13 6.53
CA LYS A 514 15.77 -14.92 5.28
C LYS A 514 14.54 -14.03 5.49
N GLU A 515 13.79 -14.22 6.56
CA GLU A 515 12.65 -13.37 6.94
C GLU A 515 13.09 -11.93 7.16
N VAL A 516 14.13 -11.69 7.97
CA VAL A 516 14.75 -10.35 8.16
C VAL A 516 15.12 -9.70 6.82
N ARG A 517 15.79 -10.43 5.92
CA ARG A 517 16.19 -9.94 4.59
C ARG A 517 14.98 -9.58 3.71
N ASP A 518 14.03 -10.50 3.61
CA ASP A 518 12.88 -10.37 2.72
C ASP A 518 11.94 -9.24 3.22
N GLU A 519 11.83 -9.06 4.55
CA GLU A 519 11.08 -7.97 5.20
C GLU A 519 11.75 -6.59 5.05
N LEU A 520 13.08 -6.50 5.27
CA LEU A 520 13.84 -5.29 4.98
C LEU A 520 13.72 -4.91 3.50
N CYS A 521 13.69 -5.90 2.60
CA CYS A 521 13.43 -5.67 1.17
C CYS A 521 12.02 -5.16 0.89
N GLU A 522 10.97 -5.64 1.57
CA GLU A 522 9.61 -5.12 1.36
C GLU A 522 9.51 -3.64 1.76
N MET A 523 10.00 -3.30 2.96
CA MET A 523 9.95 -1.94 3.50
C MET A 523 10.87 -0.95 2.75
N SER A 524 12.00 -1.41 2.22
CA SER A 524 13.02 -0.54 1.64
C SER A 524 12.71 -0.02 0.22
N PRO A 525 13.24 1.16 -0.15
CA PRO A 525 13.28 1.62 -1.53
C PRO A 525 13.94 0.60 -2.48
N GLN A 526 13.49 0.58 -3.74
CA GLN A 526 13.99 -0.37 -4.76
C GLN A 526 15.53 -0.31 -4.94
N THR A 527 16.15 0.85 -4.68
CA THR A 527 17.60 1.05 -4.76
C THR A 527 18.40 0.32 -3.69
N TRP A 528 17.81 -0.01 -2.52
CA TRP A 528 18.52 -0.68 -1.42
C TRP A 528 18.34 -2.19 -1.44
N ARG A 529 17.35 -2.72 -2.19
CA ARG A 529 17.07 -4.16 -2.23
C ARG A 529 18.24 -5.00 -2.72
N GLN A 530 19.06 -4.45 -3.62
CA GLN A 530 20.28 -5.11 -4.08
C GLN A 530 21.35 -5.13 -2.96
N GLU A 531 21.63 -3.98 -2.32
CA GLU A 531 22.54 -3.86 -1.17
C GLU A 531 22.15 -4.81 -0.02
N ILE A 532 20.86 -4.96 0.26
CA ILE A 532 20.32 -5.84 1.31
C ILE A 532 20.48 -7.32 0.95
N VAL A 533 20.22 -7.72 -0.30
CA VAL A 533 20.36 -9.11 -0.74
C VAL A 533 21.83 -9.52 -0.89
N GLU A 534 22.70 -8.62 -1.34
CA GLU A 534 24.16 -8.86 -1.45
C GLU A 534 24.85 -8.90 -0.08
N THR A 535 24.32 -8.21 0.94
CA THR A 535 24.88 -8.22 2.30
C THR A 535 24.32 -9.34 3.18
N ILE A 536 23.02 -9.67 3.04
CA ILE A 536 22.37 -10.77 3.76
C ILE A 536 22.19 -11.96 2.80
N ASP A 537 23.30 -12.53 2.37
CA ASP A 537 23.32 -13.70 1.51
C ASP A 537 23.04 -14.98 2.34
N VAL A 538 21.85 -15.55 2.14
CA VAL A 538 21.36 -16.74 2.83
C VAL A 538 22.03 -18.01 2.30
N ASP A 539 22.46 -18.01 1.03
CA ASP A 539 23.07 -19.18 0.41
C ASP A 539 24.53 -19.31 0.88
N ILE A 540 25.29 -18.20 0.94
CA ILE A 540 26.60 -18.14 1.60
C ILE A 540 26.49 -18.53 3.07
N LEU A 541 25.51 -17.98 3.81
CA LEU A 541 25.31 -18.34 5.22
C LEU A 541 24.99 -19.84 5.39
N SER A 542 24.20 -20.42 4.50
CA SER A 542 23.91 -21.87 4.53
C SER A 542 25.18 -22.70 4.32
N GLN A 543 26.10 -22.25 3.46
CA GLN A 543 27.38 -22.92 3.21
C GLN A 543 28.33 -22.83 4.41
N VAL A 544 28.40 -21.66 5.07
CA VAL A 544 29.21 -21.43 6.29
C VAL A 544 28.71 -22.26 7.47
N LEU A 545 27.39 -22.39 7.64
CA LEU A 545 26.81 -23.25 8.67
C LEU A 545 27.01 -24.74 8.35
N SER A 546 26.96 -25.12 7.07
CA SER A 546 27.19 -26.49 6.61
C SER A 546 28.64 -26.97 6.76
N SER A 547 29.63 -26.07 6.89
CA SER A 547 31.02 -26.45 7.20
C SER A 547 31.29 -26.66 8.69
N GLY A 548 30.26 -26.63 9.55
CA GLY A 548 30.40 -26.84 11.00
C GLY A 548 31.10 -25.70 11.75
N THR A 549 31.32 -24.56 11.07
CA THR A 549 32.08 -23.41 11.56
C THR A 549 31.16 -22.20 11.67
N LEU A 550 30.62 -21.96 12.87
CA LEU A 550 29.79 -20.78 13.14
C LEU A 550 30.65 -19.50 13.09
N ASP A 551 30.71 -18.85 11.93
CA ASP A 551 31.38 -17.55 11.77
C ASP A 551 30.54 -16.44 12.44
N MET A 552 30.86 -16.20 13.71
CA MET A 552 30.23 -15.16 14.52
C MET A 552 30.54 -13.75 14.03
N ASP A 553 31.68 -13.53 13.39
CA ASP A 553 32.04 -12.23 12.84
C ASP A 553 31.24 -11.95 11.56
N TYR A 554 30.88 -12.96 10.76
CA TYR A 554 29.97 -12.80 9.62
C TYR A 554 28.53 -12.57 10.07
N LEU A 555 28.03 -13.39 11.00
CA LEU A 555 26.67 -13.28 11.52
C LEU A 555 26.45 -11.98 12.34
N GLY A 556 27.47 -11.53 13.06
CA GLY A 556 27.46 -10.21 13.73
C GLY A 556 27.32 -9.05 12.75
N LYS A 557 28.02 -9.09 11.60
CA LYS A 557 27.90 -8.06 10.54
C LYS A 557 26.51 -8.06 9.89
N ILE A 558 25.88 -9.22 9.72
CA ILE A 558 24.49 -9.31 9.22
C ILE A 558 23.52 -8.61 10.19
N LEU A 559 23.65 -8.85 11.50
CA LEU A 559 22.83 -8.19 12.52
C LEU A 559 23.11 -6.68 12.60
N GLU A 560 24.38 -6.27 12.57
CA GLU A 560 24.79 -4.85 12.56
C GLU A 560 24.24 -4.12 11.33
N PHE A 561 24.35 -4.72 10.13
CA PHE A 561 23.78 -4.17 8.90
C PHE A 561 22.25 -4.08 8.94
N ALA A 562 21.57 -5.08 9.51
CA ALA A 562 20.11 -5.05 9.68
C ALA A 562 19.68 -3.89 10.61
N LEU A 563 20.32 -3.74 11.77
CA LEU A 563 20.03 -2.66 12.73
C LEU A 563 20.32 -1.26 12.13
N VAL A 564 21.46 -1.10 11.43
CA VAL A 564 21.80 0.14 10.72
C VAL A 564 20.82 0.42 9.56
N THR A 565 20.26 -0.62 8.92
CA THR A 565 19.24 -0.45 7.88
C THR A 565 17.89 -0.08 8.46
N LEU A 566 17.51 -0.59 9.63
CA LEU A 566 16.33 -0.15 10.38
C LEU A 566 16.46 1.31 10.81
N GLU A 567 17.61 1.72 11.36
CA GLU A 567 17.90 3.12 11.71
C GLU A 567 17.72 4.07 10.50
N LYS A 568 18.19 3.67 9.31
CA LYS A 568 18.00 4.45 8.05
C LYS A 568 16.53 4.54 7.59
N LEU A 569 15.64 3.66 8.04
CA LEU A 569 14.21 3.60 7.64
C LEU A 569 13.27 4.26 8.66
N SER A 570 13.69 4.35 9.92
CA SER A 570 12.91 4.90 11.04
C SER A 570 12.68 6.41 10.97
N ALA A 571 11.76 6.91 11.78
CA ALA A 571 11.46 8.34 11.86
C ALA A 571 12.54 9.10 12.67
N PRO A 572 13.04 10.28 12.21
CA PRO A 572 14.05 11.10 12.91
C PRO A 572 13.73 11.62 14.32
N ALA A 573 12.58 11.25 14.89
CA ALA A 573 12.23 11.49 16.28
C ALA A 573 12.68 10.34 17.21
N ASN A 574 12.76 9.12 16.67
CA ASN A 574 13.02 7.88 17.42
C ASN A 574 14.50 7.46 17.30
N ASP A 575 15.22 8.03 16.34
CA ASP A 575 16.68 8.03 16.15
C ASP A 575 17.50 7.82 17.43
N GLU A 576 17.34 8.67 18.45
CA GLU A 576 18.20 8.66 19.63
C GLU A 576 17.85 7.53 20.61
N GLU A 577 16.59 7.10 20.65
CA GLU A 577 16.15 5.97 21.48
C GLU A 577 16.60 4.64 20.84
N LEU A 578 16.39 4.50 19.52
CA LEU A 578 16.83 3.38 18.70
C LEU A 578 18.36 3.25 18.67
N LYS A 579 19.12 4.33 18.47
CA LYS A 579 20.58 4.30 18.62
C LYS A 579 20.99 3.83 20.01
N SER A 580 20.25 4.21 21.07
CA SER A 580 20.53 3.73 22.42
C SER A 580 20.22 2.24 22.61
N SER A 581 19.18 1.67 21.98
CA SER A 581 18.90 0.24 22.05
C SER A 581 19.88 -0.56 21.18
N HIS A 582 20.14 -0.11 19.95
CA HIS A 582 21.10 -0.67 19.01
C HIS A 582 22.53 -0.69 19.59
N CYS A 583 23.01 0.41 20.18
CA CYS A 583 24.33 0.45 20.81
C CYS A 583 24.43 -0.51 22.01
N LYS A 584 23.44 -0.53 22.91
CA LYS A 584 23.42 -1.49 24.04
C LYS A 584 23.42 -2.94 23.54
N LEU A 585 22.63 -3.24 22.52
CA LEU A 585 22.55 -4.57 21.90
C LEU A 585 23.91 -4.95 21.30
N LEU A 586 24.53 -4.08 20.50
CA LEU A 586 25.84 -4.33 19.90
C LEU A 586 26.97 -4.41 20.94
N GLU A 587 26.88 -3.69 22.06
CA GLU A 587 27.79 -3.81 23.21
C GLU A 587 27.59 -5.14 23.95
N GLU A 588 26.35 -5.56 24.24
CA GLU A 588 26.06 -6.87 24.82
C GLU A 588 26.57 -8.03 23.95
N LEU A 589 26.34 -8.00 22.64
CA LEU A 589 26.92 -8.98 21.70
C LEU A 589 28.45 -8.97 21.79
N ARG A 590 29.07 -7.77 21.71
CA ARG A 590 30.53 -7.59 21.67
C ARG A 590 31.22 -8.02 22.96
N GLU A 591 30.64 -7.79 24.13
CA GLU A 591 31.22 -8.25 25.39
C GLU A 591 31.10 -9.76 25.56
N ILE A 592 29.98 -10.38 25.15
CA ILE A 592 29.86 -11.85 25.21
C ILE A 592 30.83 -12.53 24.24
N PHE A 593 31.14 -11.93 23.08
CA PHE A 593 32.19 -12.42 22.19
C PHE A 593 33.63 -12.26 22.72
N LYS A 594 33.87 -11.46 23.78
CA LYS A 594 35.18 -11.38 24.45
C LYS A 594 35.37 -12.41 25.56
N VAL A 595 34.29 -12.92 26.15
CA VAL A 595 34.37 -13.93 27.22
C VAL A 595 34.73 -15.27 26.58
N GLY A 596 35.93 -15.78 26.87
CA GLY A 596 36.55 -16.89 26.13
C GLY A 596 35.91 -18.27 26.25
N ASP A 597 34.81 -18.43 27.01
CA ASP A 597 34.11 -19.70 27.18
C ASP A 597 33.17 -20.00 26.00
N LYS A 598 33.77 -20.58 24.96
CA LYS A 598 33.15 -20.95 23.68
C LYS A 598 32.20 -22.15 23.78
N SER A 599 31.18 -22.07 24.63
CA SER A 599 30.07 -23.03 24.58
C SER A 599 29.08 -22.65 23.47
N ASN A 600 28.77 -23.61 22.59
CA ASN A 600 27.82 -23.40 21.48
C ASN A 600 26.44 -22.92 21.99
N ALA A 601 26.05 -23.32 23.21
CA ALA A 601 24.80 -22.91 23.85
C ALA A 601 24.75 -21.41 24.18
N LEU A 602 25.83 -20.81 24.71
CA LEU A 602 25.88 -19.36 24.97
C LEU A 602 25.87 -18.57 23.65
N ILE A 603 26.65 -19.03 22.67
CA ILE A 603 26.75 -18.40 21.34
C ILE A 603 25.38 -18.42 20.64
N SER A 604 24.64 -19.53 20.72
CA SER A 604 23.31 -19.66 20.12
C SER A 604 22.27 -18.78 20.82
N PHE A 605 22.31 -18.67 22.14
CA PHE A 605 21.47 -17.75 22.91
C PHE A 605 21.67 -16.28 22.47
N VAL A 606 22.93 -15.88 22.26
CA VAL A 606 23.33 -14.55 21.78
C VAL A 606 22.75 -14.25 20.38
N VAL A 607 22.89 -15.19 19.44
CA VAL A 607 22.30 -15.08 18.08
C VAL A 607 20.80 -14.94 18.13
N ILE A 608 20.13 -15.80 18.90
CA ILE A 608 18.67 -15.84 18.99
C ILE A 608 18.13 -14.55 19.64
N LYS A 609 18.80 -14.02 20.67
CA LYS A 609 18.49 -12.70 21.24
C LYS A 609 18.63 -11.59 20.20
N GLY A 610 19.71 -11.59 19.41
CA GLY A 610 19.94 -10.62 18.34
C GLY A 610 18.84 -10.65 17.26
N LEU A 611 18.52 -11.84 16.74
CA LEU A 611 17.47 -12.02 15.73
C LEU A 611 16.08 -11.65 16.24
N ARG A 612 15.74 -12.04 17.49
CA ARG A 612 14.48 -11.69 18.15
C ARG A 612 14.31 -10.17 18.25
N ASN A 613 15.36 -9.47 18.66
CA ASN A 613 15.35 -8.01 18.74
C ASN A 613 15.18 -7.36 17.35
N VAL A 614 15.94 -7.79 16.34
CA VAL A 614 15.82 -7.27 14.95
C VAL A 614 14.39 -7.47 14.40
N LEU A 615 13.77 -8.63 14.64
CA LEU A 615 12.39 -8.89 14.22
C LEU A 615 11.36 -8.07 15.00
N GLN A 616 11.59 -7.78 16.28
CA GLN A 616 10.75 -6.88 17.07
C GLN A 616 10.84 -5.43 16.57
N GLU A 617 12.03 -4.94 16.23
CA GLU A 617 12.23 -3.61 15.62
C GLU A 617 11.62 -3.53 14.20
N ILE A 618 11.71 -4.60 13.39
CA ILE A 618 10.97 -4.73 12.12
C ILE A 618 9.45 -4.58 12.34
N GLN A 619 8.88 -5.24 13.35
CA GLN A 619 7.46 -5.11 13.66
C GLN A 619 7.07 -3.71 14.14
N ALA A 620 7.90 -3.07 14.97
CA ALA A 620 7.69 -1.69 15.41
C ALA A 620 7.69 -0.73 14.22
N LEU A 621 8.71 -0.83 13.36
CA LEU A 621 8.83 -0.04 12.13
C LEU A 621 7.66 -0.29 11.16
N LYS A 622 7.18 -1.54 11.02
CA LYS A 622 5.95 -1.84 10.23
C LYS A 622 4.72 -1.11 10.78
N ARG A 623 4.55 -1.03 12.10
CA ARG A 623 3.46 -0.29 12.75
C ARG A 623 3.61 1.22 12.50
N GLU A 624 4.81 1.77 12.61
CA GLU A 624 5.10 3.18 12.30
C GLU A 624 4.84 3.53 10.83
N ILE A 625 5.36 2.75 9.89
CA ILE A 625 5.14 2.92 8.45
C ILE A 625 3.65 2.85 8.12
N SER A 626 2.91 1.92 8.73
CA SER A 626 1.46 1.81 8.55
C SER A 626 0.71 3.02 9.12
N LYS A 627 1.05 3.44 10.34
CA LYS A 627 0.52 4.63 11.01
C LYS A 627 0.79 5.92 10.21
N ALA A 628 1.95 6.03 9.58
CA ALA A 628 2.32 7.12 8.67
C ALA A 628 1.56 7.07 7.33
N ARG A 629 1.43 5.88 6.71
CA ARG A 629 0.66 5.67 5.48
C ARG A 629 -0.82 5.99 5.69
N ILE A 630 -1.41 5.59 6.81
CA ILE A 630 -2.80 5.92 7.15
C ILE A 630 -2.94 7.44 7.32
N ARG A 631 -2.10 8.10 8.15
CA ARG A 631 -2.10 9.57 8.31
C ARG A 631 -1.95 10.34 7.00
N PHE A 632 -1.23 9.81 6.01
CA PHE A 632 -1.10 10.42 4.68
C PHE A 632 -2.39 10.34 3.84
N ILE A 633 -3.16 9.26 3.98
CA ILE A 633 -4.40 9.01 3.23
C ILE A 633 -5.64 9.53 4.01
N GLU A 634 -5.52 9.72 5.32
CA GLU A 634 -6.56 10.22 6.25
C GLU A 634 -7.34 11.45 5.73
N PRO A 635 -6.70 12.50 5.15
CA PRO A 635 -7.44 13.66 4.63
C PRO A 635 -8.29 13.35 3.39
N LEU A 636 -7.92 12.32 2.62
CA LEU A 636 -8.70 11.86 1.46
C LEU A 636 -9.90 11.02 1.91
N ILE A 637 -9.73 10.22 2.96
CA ILE A 637 -10.79 9.39 3.56
C ILE A 637 -11.81 10.29 4.28
N LYS A 638 -11.36 11.26 5.09
CA LYS A 638 -12.22 12.30 5.69
C LYS A 638 -12.90 13.22 4.66
N GLY A 639 -12.43 13.20 3.41
CA GLY A 639 -13.07 13.87 2.28
C GLY A 639 -14.21 13.07 1.64
N HIS A 640 -14.59 13.46 0.43
CA HIS A 640 -15.69 12.82 -0.30
C HIS A 640 -15.47 11.32 -0.57
N ALA A 641 -14.22 10.87 -0.71
CA ALA A 641 -13.91 9.50 -1.11
C ALA A 641 -14.26 8.44 -0.05
N GLY A 642 -14.05 8.72 1.25
CA GLY A 642 -14.47 7.80 2.31
C GLY A 642 -15.99 7.73 2.44
N LEU A 643 -16.69 8.85 2.28
CA LEU A 643 -18.15 8.91 2.27
C LEU A 643 -18.75 8.17 1.07
N GLU A 644 -18.16 8.29 -0.12
CA GLU A 644 -18.55 7.53 -1.32
C GLU A 644 -18.26 6.03 -1.14
N TYR A 645 -17.13 5.67 -0.52
CA TYR A 645 -16.79 4.28 -0.19
C TYR A 645 -17.82 3.65 0.76
N LEU A 646 -18.14 4.30 1.88
CA LEU A 646 -19.17 3.83 2.83
C LEU A 646 -20.54 3.71 2.16
N LYS A 647 -20.89 4.68 1.30
CA LYS A 647 -22.16 4.67 0.56
C LYS A 647 -22.25 3.48 -0.40
N ASN A 648 -21.16 3.16 -1.09
CA ASN A 648 -21.09 2.02 -2.00
C ASN A 648 -21.05 0.68 -1.24
N ALA A 649 -20.31 0.60 -0.12
CA ALA A 649 -20.32 -0.58 0.75
C ALA A 649 -21.72 -0.87 1.31
N PHE A 650 -22.42 0.16 1.80
CA PHE A 650 -23.80 0.03 2.26
C PHE A 650 -24.77 -0.37 1.15
N ALA A 651 -24.64 0.22 -0.06
CA ALA A 651 -25.45 -0.14 -1.22
C ALA A 651 -25.23 -1.59 -1.69
N ASN A 652 -24.01 -2.14 -1.55
CA ASN A 652 -23.72 -3.53 -1.85
C ASN A 652 -24.38 -4.50 -0.84
N ARG A 653 -24.60 -4.07 0.40
CA ARG A 653 -25.14 -4.90 1.49
C ARG A 653 -26.67 -4.82 1.64
N TYR A 654 -27.25 -3.63 1.45
CA TYR A 654 -28.69 -3.38 1.65
C TYR A 654 -29.43 -2.92 0.37
N GLY A 655 -28.76 -2.97 -0.78
CA GLY A 655 -29.33 -2.59 -2.07
C GLY A 655 -29.41 -1.08 -2.32
N PRO A 656 -29.81 -0.67 -3.54
CA PRO A 656 -30.02 0.73 -3.89
C PRO A 656 -31.15 1.38 -3.06
N PRO A 657 -31.22 2.73 -2.99
CA PRO A 657 -32.24 3.43 -2.20
C PRO A 657 -33.71 3.12 -2.55
N THR A 658 -33.99 2.56 -3.72
CA THR A 658 -35.32 2.06 -4.11
C THR A 658 -35.83 0.95 -3.20
N ASP A 659 -34.92 0.11 -2.69
CA ASP A 659 -35.23 -1.17 -2.07
C ASP A 659 -35.32 -1.05 -0.53
N ALA A 660 -35.04 0.18 -0.02
CA ALA A 660 -34.96 0.54 1.39
C ALA A 660 -36.18 0.12 2.24
N LEU A 661 -37.40 0.15 1.66
CA LEU A 661 -38.63 -0.24 2.36
C LEU A 661 -38.66 -1.74 2.72
N SER A 662 -37.94 -2.57 1.96
CA SER A 662 -37.79 -4.01 2.17
C SER A 662 -36.50 -4.39 2.87
N SER A 663 -35.40 -3.65 2.68
CA SER A 663 -34.08 -3.99 3.23
C SER A 663 -33.71 -3.30 4.54
N LEU A 664 -34.38 -2.20 4.92
CA LEU A 664 -34.08 -1.39 6.11
C LEU A 664 -35.28 -1.34 7.07
N THR A 665 -35.70 -2.49 7.56
CA THR A 665 -36.93 -2.63 8.36
C THR A 665 -36.79 -2.00 9.75
N ILE A 666 -35.62 -2.10 10.39
CA ILE A 666 -35.36 -1.54 11.73
C ILE A 666 -35.23 -0.02 11.63
N ALA A 667 -34.46 0.49 10.66
CA ALA A 667 -34.35 1.92 10.40
C ALA A 667 -35.70 2.55 10.06
N ARG A 668 -36.59 1.84 9.35
CA ARG A 668 -37.97 2.30 9.11
C ARG A 668 -38.76 2.41 10.41
N GLN A 669 -38.73 1.40 11.27
CA GLN A 669 -39.43 1.41 12.57
C GLN A 669 -38.90 2.53 13.48
N TRP A 670 -37.59 2.70 13.54
CA TRP A 670 -36.91 3.75 14.30
C TRP A 670 -37.27 5.17 13.82
N LEU A 671 -37.24 5.44 12.52
CA LEU A 671 -37.68 6.75 12.01
C LEU A 671 -39.18 6.98 12.25
N SER A 672 -40.01 5.93 12.14
CA SER A 672 -41.46 6.02 12.32
C SER A 672 -41.87 6.33 13.77
N SER A 673 -41.15 5.82 14.77
CA SER A 673 -41.42 6.13 16.19
C SER A 673 -40.98 7.54 16.59
N VAL A 674 -39.99 8.10 15.89
CA VAL A 674 -39.49 9.46 16.10
C VAL A 674 -40.31 10.50 15.35
N HIS A 675 -40.85 10.17 14.17
CA HIS A 675 -41.52 11.15 13.30
C HIS A 675 -42.64 11.97 13.96
N PRO A 676 -43.63 11.40 14.68
CA PRO A 676 -44.78 12.17 15.20
C PRO A 676 -44.41 13.18 16.29
N ILE A 677 -43.27 13.00 16.97
CA ILE A 677 -42.78 13.90 18.03
C ILE A 677 -41.69 14.85 17.55
N ALA A 678 -41.24 14.73 16.29
CA ALA A 678 -40.06 15.42 15.81
C ALA A 678 -40.23 16.93 15.60
N GLU A 679 -41.42 17.34 15.16
CA GLU A 679 -41.74 18.78 15.04
C GLU A 679 -41.95 19.39 16.43
N GLN A 680 -42.68 18.72 17.34
CA GLN A 680 -42.84 19.20 18.73
C GLN A 680 -41.48 19.35 19.46
N GLU A 681 -40.62 18.34 19.46
CA GLU A 681 -39.32 18.42 20.14
C GLU A 681 -38.33 19.39 19.45
N TRP A 682 -38.61 19.78 18.20
CA TRP A 682 -37.91 20.85 17.47
C TRP A 682 -38.45 22.24 17.84
N ASP A 683 -39.77 22.44 17.85
CA ASP A 683 -40.41 23.69 18.23
C ASP A 683 -40.11 24.03 19.71
N GLU A 684 -40.17 23.05 20.62
CA GLU A 684 -39.72 23.21 22.01
C GLU A 684 -38.22 23.58 22.12
N HIS A 685 -37.39 23.29 21.11
CA HIS A 685 -35.99 23.71 21.06
C HIS A 685 -35.84 25.13 20.51
N ILE A 686 -36.63 25.53 19.49
CA ILE A 686 -36.70 26.91 19.01
C ILE A 686 -37.21 27.85 20.11
N ASP A 687 -38.27 27.48 20.84
CA ASP A 687 -38.78 28.21 22.01
C ASP A 687 -37.71 28.35 23.10
N SER A 688 -36.89 27.31 23.31
CA SER A 688 -35.77 27.37 24.26
C SER A 688 -34.65 28.30 23.80
N LEU A 689 -34.37 28.37 22.49
CA LEU A 689 -33.39 29.30 21.91
C LEU A 689 -33.88 30.75 21.99
N THR A 690 -35.12 31.04 21.60
CA THR A 690 -35.67 32.40 21.66
C THR A 690 -35.81 32.90 23.09
N ALA A 691 -36.18 32.01 24.03
CA ALA A 691 -36.14 32.33 25.45
C ALA A 691 -34.72 32.65 25.94
N LEU A 692 -33.70 31.88 25.54
CA LEU A 692 -32.30 32.17 25.88
C LEU A 692 -31.86 33.54 25.32
N GLU A 693 -32.14 33.82 24.04
CA GLU A 693 -31.78 35.08 23.38
C GLU A 693 -32.45 36.30 24.05
N SER A 694 -33.72 36.20 24.45
CA SER A 694 -34.38 37.27 25.23
C SER A 694 -33.77 37.51 26.62
N ASN A 695 -33.26 36.46 27.28
CA ASN A 695 -32.59 36.60 28.59
C ASN A 695 -31.19 37.24 28.48
N ILE A 696 -30.57 37.23 27.30
CA ILE A 696 -29.30 37.93 27.04
C ILE A 696 -29.55 39.45 26.98
N GLU A 697 -30.71 39.89 26.48
CA GLU A 697 -31.11 41.31 26.50
C GLU A 697 -31.61 41.75 27.90
N SER A 698 -32.32 40.89 28.64
CA SER A 698 -32.83 41.19 29.98
C SER A 698 -31.92 40.65 31.11
N SER A 699 -30.78 41.31 31.35
CA SER A 699 -29.94 40.99 32.51
C SER A 699 -30.72 41.09 33.83
N GLN A 700 -30.72 40.01 34.63
CA GLN A 700 -31.42 39.84 35.93
C GLN A 700 -32.88 39.33 35.91
N VAL A 701 -33.20 38.28 35.13
CA VAL A 701 -34.40 37.45 35.38
C VAL A 701 -34.01 36.08 35.94
N LEU A 702 -34.69 35.66 37.02
CA LEU A 702 -34.34 34.48 37.81
C LEU A 702 -35.12 33.23 37.33
N LEU A 703 -34.44 32.27 36.68
CA LEU A 703 -35.03 30.97 36.37
C LEU A 703 -35.24 30.15 37.66
N PRO A 704 -36.47 29.71 37.99
CA PRO A 704 -36.72 28.98 39.24
C PRO A 704 -36.09 27.58 39.23
N THR A 705 -35.27 27.27 40.23
CA THR A 705 -34.93 25.89 40.58
C THR A 705 -36.17 25.20 41.14
N THR A 706 -36.74 24.27 40.37
CA THR A 706 -38.06 23.68 40.66
C THR A 706 -38.01 22.50 41.64
N LEU A 707 -36.83 22.13 42.13
CA LEU A 707 -36.63 21.27 43.31
C LEU A 707 -36.50 22.15 44.55
N ARG A 708 -37.61 22.34 45.28
CA ARG A 708 -37.70 23.32 46.38
C ARG A 708 -37.24 22.74 47.73
N THR A 709 -35.99 22.28 47.81
CA THR A 709 -35.26 22.30 49.09
C THR A 709 -35.07 23.77 49.52
N GLY A 710 -35.10 24.03 50.83
CA GLY A 710 -35.25 25.38 51.39
C GLY A 710 -33.99 26.25 51.31
N GLY A 711 -33.62 26.73 50.12
CA GLY A 711 -32.55 27.71 49.93
C GLY A 711 -32.47 28.25 48.50
N SER A 712 -32.68 29.55 48.32
CA SER A 712 -32.54 30.22 47.03
C SER A 712 -31.09 30.61 46.77
N ILE A 713 -30.37 29.81 45.99
CA ILE A 713 -29.00 30.14 45.55
C ILE A 713 -29.07 30.69 44.13
N SER A 714 -28.66 31.95 43.96
CA SER A 714 -28.46 32.54 42.63
C SER A 714 -27.08 32.14 42.09
N MET A 715 -27.02 31.64 40.87
CA MET A 715 -25.77 31.34 40.17
C MET A 715 -25.86 31.74 38.70
N VAL A 716 -24.91 32.57 38.27
CA VAL A 716 -24.47 32.65 36.87
C VAL A 716 -22.95 32.60 36.92
N SER A 717 -22.39 31.40 36.96
CA SER A 717 -20.95 31.22 36.76
C SER A 717 -20.64 31.47 35.28
N LYS A 718 -19.74 32.41 35.00
CA LYS A 718 -19.27 32.67 33.64
C LYS A 718 -18.43 31.46 33.18
N ILE A 719 -19.04 30.59 32.38
CA ILE A 719 -18.34 29.46 31.75
C ILE A 719 -17.18 30.04 30.91
N GLY A 720 -15.96 29.64 31.25
CA GLY A 720 -14.75 30.16 30.62
C GLY A 720 -14.65 29.71 29.17
N SER A 721 -14.51 30.66 28.24
CA SER A 721 -14.49 30.41 26.79
C SER A 721 -13.16 29.80 26.31
N SER A 722 -12.84 28.59 26.77
CA SER A 722 -11.65 27.82 26.34
C SER A 722 -11.98 26.93 25.13
N ALA A 723 -12.45 27.54 24.04
CA ALA A 723 -12.78 26.83 22.80
C ALA A 723 -11.51 26.48 22.00
N THR A 724 -10.98 25.27 22.20
CA THR A 724 -9.84 24.70 21.44
C THR A 724 -10.23 23.57 20.49
N GLY A 725 -11.49 23.09 20.51
CA GLY A 725 -12.05 22.18 19.51
C GLY A 725 -12.69 22.91 18.32
N SER A 726 -13.06 22.19 17.25
CA SER A 726 -13.86 22.77 16.17
C SER A 726 -15.35 22.75 16.53
N ASN A 727 -16.07 23.81 16.16
CA ASN A 727 -17.50 23.90 16.43
C ASN A 727 -18.27 22.96 15.49
N GLN A 728 -18.95 21.97 16.06
CA GLN A 728 -19.80 21.03 15.34
C GLN A 728 -21.10 21.71 14.86
N PRO A 729 -21.65 21.32 13.70
CA PRO A 729 -22.70 22.09 13.03
C PRO A 729 -24.06 22.02 13.73
N GLU A 730 -24.66 23.20 13.89
CA GLU A 730 -26.07 23.41 14.24
C GLU A 730 -26.99 22.72 13.21
N CYS A 731 -28.11 22.16 13.69
CA CYS A 731 -29.14 21.57 12.84
C CYS A 731 -29.92 22.69 12.12
N LYS A 732 -30.14 22.55 10.81
CA LYS A 732 -30.80 23.58 9.99
C LYS A 732 -32.30 23.36 9.80
N GLY A 733 -32.93 22.54 10.65
CA GLY A 733 -34.35 22.21 10.56
C GLY A 733 -34.75 21.26 9.42
N GLU A 734 -33.79 20.70 8.68
CA GLU A 734 -34.05 19.77 7.57
C GLU A 734 -34.69 18.46 8.06
N ARG A 735 -35.75 17.97 7.39
CA ARG A 735 -36.56 16.79 7.81
C ARG A 735 -35.69 15.58 8.16
N VAL A 736 -34.69 15.25 7.33
CA VAL A 736 -33.80 14.09 7.55
C VAL A 736 -32.87 14.32 8.75
N ASP A 737 -32.18 15.47 8.80
CA ASP A 737 -31.21 15.80 9.86
C ASP A 737 -31.89 15.90 11.24
N LYS A 738 -33.06 16.55 11.34
CA LYS A 738 -33.88 16.58 12.56
C LYS A 738 -34.20 15.17 13.06
N LEU A 739 -34.71 14.31 12.17
CA LEU A 739 -35.17 12.96 12.53
C LEU A 739 -34.00 12.04 12.92
N VAL A 740 -32.87 12.10 12.21
CA VAL A 740 -31.68 11.32 12.55
C VAL A 740 -31.07 11.78 13.88
N ARG A 741 -30.93 13.09 14.10
CA ARG A 741 -30.43 13.65 15.37
C ARG A 741 -31.32 13.29 16.56
N LEU A 742 -32.63 13.50 16.43
CA LEU A 742 -33.59 13.16 17.49
C LEU A 742 -33.67 11.64 17.73
N GLY A 743 -33.62 10.84 16.67
CA GLY A 743 -33.64 9.38 16.77
C GLY A 743 -32.38 8.82 17.43
N LEU A 744 -31.20 9.39 17.18
CA LEU A 744 -29.97 9.05 17.87
C LEU A 744 -30.03 9.42 19.36
N LEU A 745 -30.55 10.62 19.68
CA LEU A 745 -30.75 11.07 21.05
C LEU A 745 -31.72 10.15 21.82
N LYS A 746 -32.90 9.83 21.26
CA LYS A 746 -33.87 8.91 21.89
C LYS A 746 -33.30 7.51 22.09
N LEU A 747 -32.51 7.01 21.14
CA LEU A 747 -31.88 5.69 21.19
C LEU A 747 -30.79 5.62 22.27
N VAL A 748 -29.97 6.65 22.42
CA VAL A 748 -28.89 6.71 23.41
C VAL A 748 -29.37 7.08 24.82
N SER A 749 -30.47 7.84 24.95
CA SER A 749 -31.14 8.08 26.25
C SER A 749 -32.01 6.91 26.72
N GLY A 750 -31.97 5.75 26.06
CA GLY A 750 -32.65 4.53 26.49
C GLY A 750 -32.08 3.94 27.79
N ILE A 751 -32.97 3.39 28.63
CA ILE A 751 -32.59 2.73 29.90
C ILE A 751 -31.92 1.38 29.63
N GLY A 752 -32.44 0.60 28.67
CA GLY A 752 -31.86 -0.67 28.25
C GLY A 752 -30.61 -0.49 27.39
N GLY A 753 -29.56 -1.28 27.65
CA GLY A 753 -28.32 -1.24 26.89
C GLY A 753 -28.49 -1.61 25.41
N LEU A 754 -27.82 -0.88 24.51
CA LEU A 754 -27.95 -1.08 23.06
C LEU A 754 -27.42 -2.44 22.58
N THR A 755 -28.30 -3.30 22.07
CA THR A 755 -27.94 -4.57 21.42
C THR A 755 -27.79 -4.40 19.90
N PRO A 756 -26.98 -5.21 19.19
CA PRO A 756 -26.78 -5.06 17.75
C PRO A 756 -27.99 -5.45 16.90
N GLU A 757 -28.93 -6.20 17.45
CA GLU A 757 -30.19 -6.60 16.80
C GLU A 757 -31.24 -5.49 16.85
N ALA A 758 -31.23 -4.65 17.89
CA ALA A 758 -32.16 -3.53 18.06
C ALA A 758 -31.70 -2.24 17.34
N LEU A 759 -30.48 -2.22 16.81
CA LEU A 759 -29.87 -1.03 16.21
C LEU A 759 -30.21 -0.91 14.71
N PRO A 760 -30.64 0.27 14.21
CA PRO A 760 -30.89 0.51 12.80
C PRO A 760 -29.72 0.08 11.91
N GLU A 761 -30.04 -0.46 10.74
CA GLU A 761 -29.05 -1.05 9.82
C GLU A 761 -28.01 -0.03 9.34
N THR A 762 -28.41 1.24 9.23
CA THR A 762 -27.58 2.41 8.91
C THR A 762 -26.65 2.87 10.05
N LEU A 763 -26.77 2.28 11.24
CA LEU A 763 -26.00 2.65 12.44
C LEU A 763 -25.12 1.50 12.99
N LYS A 764 -25.20 0.29 12.41
CA LYS A 764 -24.50 -0.91 12.89
C LYS A 764 -22.98 -0.73 13.06
N LEU A 765 -22.33 0.06 12.19
CA LEU A 765 -20.89 0.37 12.29
C LEU A 765 -20.51 1.23 13.51
N ASN A 766 -21.49 1.88 14.15
CA ASN A 766 -21.27 2.85 15.23
C ASN A 766 -21.78 2.35 16.59
N ILE A 767 -22.08 1.06 16.75
CA ILE A 767 -22.57 0.49 18.03
C ILE A 767 -21.64 0.78 19.22
N SER A 768 -20.32 0.71 19.02
CA SER A 768 -19.31 1.03 20.05
C SER A 768 -19.41 2.49 20.51
N ARG A 769 -19.47 3.44 19.56
CA ARG A 769 -19.69 4.87 19.84
C ARG A 769 -21.00 5.09 20.61
N LEU A 770 -22.11 4.53 20.13
CA LEU A 770 -23.42 4.77 20.72
C LEU A 770 -23.54 4.16 22.12
N ARG A 771 -22.91 2.99 22.38
CA ARG A 771 -22.76 2.44 23.73
C ARG A 771 -21.89 3.33 24.63
N ALA A 772 -20.80 3.91 24.12
CA ALA A 772 -19.96 4.82 24.89
C ALA A 772 -20.74 6.10 25.28
N VAL A 773 -21.52 6.69 24.37
CA VAL A 773 -22.38 7.84 24.71
C VAL A 773 -23.52 7.44 25.65
N GLN A 774 -24.10 6.24 25.52
CA GLN A 774 -25.12 5.73 26.46
C GLN A 774 -24.52 5.55 27.87
N SER A 775 -23.31 4.98 27.97
CA SER A 775 -22.57 4.89 29.23
C SER A 775 -22.32 6.27 29.83
N GLN A 776 -21.87 7.25 29.04
CA GLN A 776 -21.69 8.63 29.52
C GLN A 776 -23.02 9.28 29.97
N PHE A 777 -24.12 9.10 29.23
CA PHE A 777 -25.44 9.57 29.64
C PHE A 777 -25.88 8.96 30.99
N GLN A 778 -25.63 7.66 31.19
CA GLN A 778 -25.90 6.97 32.46
C GLN A 778 -24.96 7.44 33.60
N LYS A 779 -23.64 7.61 33.34
CA LYS A 779 -22.68 8.19 34.29
C LYS A 779 -23.11 9.59 34.73
N ILE A 780 -23.54 10.45 33.80
CA ILE A 780 -24.04 11.80 34.09
C ILE A 780 -25.31 11.75 34.95
N ILE A 781 -26.22 10.79 34.74
CA ILE A 781 -27.39 10.58 35.64
C ILE A 781 -26.93 10.19 37.05
N VAL A 782 -26.07 9.18 37.19
CA VAL A 782 -25.61 8.66 38.49
C VAL A 782 -24.83 9.72 39.28
N ILE A 783 -23.96 10.49 38.61
CA ILE A 783 -23.25 11.62 39.21
C ILE A 783 -24.27 12.71 39.60
N SER A 784 -25.27 13.02 38.77
CA SER A 784 -26.30 14.01 39.08
C SER A 784 -27.14 13.65 40.31
N THR A 785 -27.61 12.40 40.42
CA THR A 785 -28.34 11.94 41.62
C THR A 785 -27.46 11.94 42.87
N SER A 786 -26.18 11.60 42.71
CA SER A 786 -25.20 11.62 43.82
C SER A 786 -24.95 13.05 44.32
N LEU A 787 -24.77 14.01 43.41
CA LEU A 787 -24.57 15.42 43.75
C LEU A 787 -25.83 16.06 44.36
N LEU A 788 -27.03 15.70 43.89
CA LEU A 788 -28.30 16.10 44.53
C LEU A 788 -28.37 15.63 45.99
N ILE A 789 -28.02 14.38 46.26
CA ILE A 789 -28.06 13.79 47.60
C ILE A 789 -26.97 14.40 48.50
N LEU A 790 -25.77 14.65 47.97
CA LEU A 790 -24.71 15.39 48.66
C LEU A 790 -25.18 16.81 49.04
N HIS A 791 -25.76 17.57 48.10
CA HIS A 791 -26.32 18.89 48.40
C HIS A 791 -27.43 18.83 49.45
N GLN A 792 -28.33 17.84 49.40
CA GLN A 792 -29.39 17.65 50.38
C GLN A 792 -28.85 17.42 51.80
N ILE A 793 -27.74 16.69 51.95
CA ILE A 793 -27.08 16.43 53.24
C ILE A 793 -26.32 17.66 53.74
N LEU A 794 -25.55 18.34 52.89
CA LEU A 794 -24.82 19.55 53.27
C LEU A 794 -25.77 20.67 53.74
N LEU A 795 -26.95 20.79 53.10
CA LEU A 795 -27.99 21.74 53.46
C LEU A 795 -28.76 21.35 54.72
N SER A 796 -29.08 20.06 54.93
CA SER A 796 -29.86 19.62 56.11
C SER A 796 -29.10 19.82 57.42
N GLU A 797 -27.77 19.78 57.38
CA GLU A 797 -26.90 19.94 58.56
C GLU A 797 -26.23 21.32 58.67
N LYS A 798 -26.48 22.23 57.72
CA LYS A 798 -25.89 23.59 57.67
C LYS A 798 -24.35 23.61 57.71
N LEU A 799 -23.71 22.59 57.14
CA LEU A 799 -22.26 22.37 57.28
C LEU A 799 -21.38 23.33 56.47
N VAL A 800 -21.97 24.08 55.53
CA VAL A 800 -21.25 24.98 54.64
C VAL A 800 -21.99 26.31 54.54
N SER A 801 -21.34 27.39 54.99
CA SER A 801 -21.92 28.75 55.02
C SER A 801 -21.77 29.50 53.70
N ASN A 802 -20.85 29.08 52.82
CA ASN A 802 -20.49 29.77 51.58
C ASN A 802 -20.91 28.96 50.35
N ALA A 803 -21.47 29.62 49.33
CA ALA A 803 -21.82 28.95 48.06
C ALA A 803 -20.59 28.37 47.33
N LEU A 804 -19.46 29.08 47.35
CA LEU A 804 -18.21 28.67 46.71
C LEU A 804 -17.64 27.36 47.29
N ASP A 805 -17.78 27.15 48.60
CA ASP A 805 -17.28 25.93 49.25
C ASP A 805 -18.15 24.70 48.94
N MET A 806 -19.45 24.90 48.67
CA MET A 806 -20.32 23.85 48.12
C MET A 806 -19.96 23.53 46.66
N GLU A 807 -19.69 24.53 45.82
CA GLU A 807 -19.25 24.31 44.43
C GLU A 807 -17.89 23.57 44.37
N ASN A 808 -16.94 23.93 45.24
CA ASN A 808 -15.67 23.24 45.42
C ASN A 808 -15.80 21.81 46.00
N LEU A 809 -16.88 21.51 46.73
CA LEU A 809 -17.22 20.14 47.17
C LEU A 809 -17.85 19.33 46.03
N ALA A 810 -18.77 19.92 45.28
CA ALA A 810 -19.45 19.28 44.15
C ALA A 810 -18.48 18.96 43.00
N SER A 811 -17.57 19.87 42.65
CA SER A 811 -16.55 19.64 41.61
C SER A 811 -15.57 18.52 42.00
N GLU A 812 -15.19 18.43 43.27
CA GLU A 812 -14.32 17.36 43.76
C GLU A 812 -15.04 16.01 43.81
N CYS A 813 -16.32 16.00 44.23
CA CYS A 813 -17.15 14.80 44.23
C CYS A 813 -17.42 14.30 42.79
N MET A 814 -17.67 15.20 41.84
CA MET A 814 -17.79 14.88 40.41
C MET A 814 -16.55 14.13 39.92
N LYS A 815 -15.33 14.65 40.18
CA LYS A 815 -14.08 14.03 39.74
C LYS A 815 -13.88 12.63 40.33
N GLN A 816 -14.07 12.48 41.64
CA GLN A 816 -13.85 11.20 42.33
C GLN A 816 -14.91 10.14 41.95
N LEU A 817 -16.15 10.55 41.68
CA LEU A 817 -17.17 9.64 41.15
C LEU A 817 -16.93 9.29 39.68
N TYR A 818 -16.49 10.24 38.87
CA TYR A 818 -16.12 9.96 37.48
C TYR A 818 -14.93 8.99 37.40
N GLU A 819 -13.84 9.24 38.15
CA GLU A 819 -12.67 8.37 38.21
C GLU A 819 -13.00 6.94 38.70
N LEU A 820 -13.96 6.79 39.61
CA LEU A 820 -14.46 5.48 40.05
C LEU A 820 -15.31 4.79 38.97
N LEU A 821 -16.26 5.51 38.36
CA LEU A 821 -17.13 5.01 37.29
C LEU A 821 -16.40 4.77 35.95
N ASP A 822 -15.13 5.17 35.82
CA ASP A 822 -14.29 4.94 34.64
C ASP A 822 -13.23 3.84 34.84
N ARG A 823 -13.00 3.39 36.09
CA ARG A 823 -12.00 2.35 36.43
C ARG A 823 -12.58 1.02 36.90
N VAL A 824 -13.85 0.99 37.32
CA VAL A 824 -14.52 -0.20 37.84
C VAL A 824 -15.75 -0.46 36.97
N GLU A 825 -15.88 -1.70 36.48
CA GLU A 825 -16.97 -2.07 35.56
C GLU A 825 -18.31 -2.22 36.30
N ASP A 826 -18.33 -3.01 37.37
CA ASP A 826 -19.53 -3.31 38.18
C ASP A 826 -19.60 -2.47 39.48
N VAL A 827 -19.69 -1.14 39.35
CA VAL A 827 -19.75 -0.23 40.51
C VAL A 827 -21.03 -0.43 41.33
N GLY A 828 -20.85 -0.74 42.62
CA GLY A 828 -21.93 -0.85 43.58
C GLY A 828 -22.40 0.50 44.15
N ILE A 829 -23.69 0.61 44.49
CA ILE A 829 -24.26 1.80 45.16
C ILE A 829 -23.52 2.10 46.49
N ALA A 830 -23.16 1.05 47.23
CA ALA A 830 -22.37 1.19 48.46
C ALA A 830 -20.99 1.83 48.22
N GLU A 831 -20.34 1.53 47.09
CA GLU A 831 -19.00 2.05 46.75
C GLU A 831 -19.06 3.55 46.40
N ILE A 832 -20.09 3.96 45.67
CA ILE A 832 -20.43 5.37 45.42
C ILE A 832 -20.60 6.11 46.76
N VAL A 833 -21.38 5.55 47.68
CA VAL A 833 -21.62 6.14 49.01
C VAL A 833 -20.35 6.20 49.86
N VAL A 834 -19.50 5.17 49.82
CA VAL A 834 -18.20 5.15 50.51
C VAL A 834 -17.27 6.24 49.99
N LYS A 835 -17.26 6.54 48.68
CA LYS A 835 -16.50 7.68 48.14
C LYS A 835 -17.05 9.03 48.58
N ILE A 836 -18.36 9.25 48.47
CA ILE A 836 -19.01 10.50 48.93
C ILE A 836 -18.71 10.74 50.42
N SER A 837 -18.80 9.69 51.24
CA SER A 837 -18.53 9.75 52.68
C SER A 837 -17.04 9.89 53.00
N GLY A 838 -16.15 9.34 52.17
CA GLY A 838 -14.70 9.56 52.21
C GLY A 838 -14.33 11.03 51.98
N LEU A 839 -14.96 11.67 50.99
CA LEU A 839 -14.77 13.08 50.67
C LEU A 839 -15.26 14.00 51.81
N LEU A 840 -16.37 13.66 52.46
CA LEU A 840 -16.86 14.38 53.65
C LEU A 840 -15.88 14.26 54.83
N LYS A 841 -15.37 13.05 55.12
CA LYS A 841 -14.33 12.82 56.14
C LYS A 841 -13.08 13.66 55.85
N GLY A 842 -12.62 13.69 54.60
CA GLY A 842 -11.38 14.32 54.17
C GLY A 842 -11.29 15.84 54.39
N LYS A 843 -12.42 16.56 54.46
CA LYS A 843 -12.44 18.01 54.74
C LYS A 843 -12.71 18.37 56.21
N GLY A 844 -12.60 17.41 57.14
CA GLY A 844 -12.73 17.68 58.58
C GLY A 844 -14.15 17.92 59.07
N LEU A 845 -15.17 17.50 58.31
CA LEU A 845 -16.57 17.48 58.77
C LEU A 845 -16.75 16.32 59.76
N VAL A 846 -16.44 16.60 61.03
CA VAL A 846 -16.47 15.59 62.11
C VAL A 846 -17.91 15.14 62.37
N PHE A 847 -18.19 13.89 62.02
CA PHE A 847 -19.38 13.17 62.45
C PHE A 847 -18.97 12.06 63.43
N ASP A 848 -19.78 11.84 64.46
CA ASP A 848 -19.68 10.62 65.27
C ASP A 848 -19.83 9.39 64.37
N ALA A 849 -19.06 8.33 64.63
CA ALA A 849 -19.02 7.14 63.76
C ALA A 849 -20.42 6.54 63.50
N GLU A 850 -21.28 6.51 64.52
CA GLU A 850 -22.67 6.06 64.42
C GLU A 850 -23.54 6.97 63.53
N LYS A 851 -23.38 8.30 63.66
CA LYS A 851 -24.11 9.29 62.84
C LYS A 851 -23.67 9.22 61.37
N LEU A 852 -22.38 8.98 61.13
CA LEU A 852 -21.84 8.72 59.80
C LEU A 852 -22.42 7.42 59.22
N GLN A 853 -22.35 6.30 59.94
CA GLN A 853 -22.84 5.01 59.45
C GLN A 853 -24.36 5.05 59.16
N ALA A 854 -25.12 5.79 59.98
CA ALA A 854 -26.53 6.06 59.70
C ALA A 854 -26.73 6.87 58.40
N LYS A 855 -25.84 7.83 58.08
CA LYS A 855 -25.89 8.60 56.83
C LYS A 855 -25.42 7.81 55.61
N GLU A 856 -24.39 6.98 55.74
CA GLU A 856 -23.96 6.04 54.70
C GLU A 856 -25.17 5.15 54.33
N LYS A 857 -25.83 4.55 55.31
CA LYS A 857 -27.06 3.76 55.10
C LYS A 857 -28.25 4.57 54.55
N LEU A 858 -28.41 5.85 54.93
CA LEU A 858 -29.43 6.73 54.34
C LEU A 858 -29.11 7.08 52.88
N MET A 859 -27.85 7.33 52.53
CA MET A 859 -27.42 7.61 51.16
C MET A 859 -27.62 6.39 50.26
N GLU A 860 -27.29 5.18 50.71
CA GLU A 860 -27.58 3.94 49.99
C GLU A 860 -29.09 3.79 49.70
N ASN A 861 -29.93 4.04 50.71
CA ASN A 861 -31.39 3.97 50.58
C ASN A 861 -31.98 5.09 49.69
N MET A 862 -31.34 6.26 49.63
CA MET A 862 -31.77 7.36 48.75
C MET A 862 -31.32 7.14 47.31
N LEU A 863 -30.05 6.78 47.06
CA LEU A 863 -29.54 6.43 45.72
C LEU A 863 -30.28 5.21 45.16
N GLY A 864 -30.40 4.15 45.96
CA GLY A 864 -31.07 2.91 45.57
C GLY A 864 -32.56 3.05 45.24
N LYS A 865 -33.21 4.17 45.62
CA LYS A 865 -34.57 4.53 45.17
C LYS A 865 -34.54 5.52 44.01
N SER A 866 -33.74 6.58 44.12
CA SER A 866 -33.62 7.66 43.11
C SER A 866 -33.02 7.21 41.77
N LEU A 867 -32.52 5.97 41.68
CA LEU A 867 -32.03 5.33 40.46
C LEU A 867 -32.96 4.24 39.92
N GLN A 868 -34.11 3.96 40.56
CA GLN A 868 -35.07 2.96 40.07
C GLN A 868 -35.94 3.52 38.93
N ALA A 869 -36.23 2.66 37.95
CA ALA A 869 -37.13 2.99 36.86
C ALA A 869 -38.54 3.28 37.40
N GLY A 870 -39.05 4.48 37.13
CA GLY A 870 -40.35 4.96 37.63
C GLY A 870 -40.27 5.94 38.81
N ASP A 871 -39.09 6.13 39.42
CA ASP A 871 -38.91 7.14 40.47
C ASP A 871 -38.98 8.58 39.88
N PRO A 872 -39.68 9.53 40.54
CA PRO A 872 -39.84 10.89 40.02
C PRO A 872 -38.56 11.73 40.04
N ILE A 873 -37.56 11.40 40.88
CA ILE A 873 -36.24 12.02 40.86
C ILE A 873 -35.48 11.50 39.63
N PHE A 874 -35.46 10.18 39.40
CA PHE A 874 -34.85 9.59 38.20
C PHE A 874 -35.41 10.19 36.91
N ALA A 875 -36.74 10.20 36.77
CA ALA A 875 -37.43 10.72 35.58
C ALA A 875 -37.10 12.21 35.33
N ARG A 876 -37.00 13.01 36.39
CA ARG A 876 -36.70 14.45 36.31
C ARG A 876 -35.24 14.73 35.98
N VAL A 877 -34.31 14.02 36.60
CA VAL A 877 -32.86 14.11 36.33
C VAL A 877 -32.61 13.69 34.87
N SER A 878 -33.14 12.53 34.47
CA SER A 878 -33.05 12.01 33.10
C SER A 878 -33.64 12.96 32.07
N ARG A 879 -34.88 13.48 32.23
CA ARG A 879 -35.45 14.48 31.29
C ARG A 879 -34.63 15.78 31.24
N SER A 880 -34.02 16.21 32.34
CA SER A 880 -33.19 17.43 32.36
C SER A 880 -31.87 17.24 31.62
N ILE A 881 -31.21 16.09 31.79
CA ILE A 881 -29.99 15.74 31.05
C ILE A 881 -30.31 15.48 29.57
N TYR A 882 -31.42 14.81 29.25
CA TYR A 882 -31.93 14.66 27.89
C TYR A 882 -32.16 16.03 27.22
N LEU A 883 -32.78 17.00 27.92
CA LEU A 883 -32.97 18.36 27.39
C LEU A 883 -31.65 19.10 27.19
N ALA A 884 -30.66 18.86 28.06
CA ALA A 884 -29.32 19.41 27.90
C ALA A 884 -28.62 18.84 26.65
N LEU A 885 -28.64 17.51 26.44
CA LEU A 885 -28.14 16.90 25.21
C LEU A 885 -28.93 17.39 23.98
N ARG A 886 -30.27 17.52 24.05
CA ARG A 886 -31.09 18.08 22.95
C ARG A 886 -30.63 19.48 22.56
N GLY A 887 -30.32 20.31 23.55
CA GLY A 887 -29.79 21.67 23.36
C GLY A 887 -28.51 21.71 22.52
N VAL A 888 -27.55 20.81 22.81
CA VAL A 888 -26.29 20.71 22.04
C VAL A 888 -26.49 19.99 20.69
N VAL A 889 -27.22 18.87 20.67
CA VAL A 889 -27.41 18.04 19.46
C VAL A 889 -28.10 18.81 18.33
N PHE A 890 -29.03 19.71 18.65
CA PHE A 890 -29.59 20.65 17.67
C PHE A 890 -28.80 21.97 17.58
N GLY A 891 -28.40 22.58 18.71
CA GLY A 891 -27.75 23.89 18.78
C GLY A 891 -26.22 23.92 18.59
N GLY A 892 -25.61 22.81 18.15
CA GLY A 892 -24.16 22.66 17.93
C GLY A 892 -23.33 22.65 19.22
N THR A 893 -22.03 22.39 19.12
CA THR A 893 -21.09 22.44 20.28
C THR A 893 -20.59 23.86 20.60
N GLY A 894 -21.10 24.87 19.88
CA GLY A 894 -20.83 26.30 20.09
C GLY A 894 -21.60 26.91 21.26
N HIS A 895 -21.60 28.24 21.33
CA HIS A 895 -22.13 29.02 22.46
C HIS A 895 -23.59 28.68 22.79
N LYS A 896 -24.48 28.70 21.78
CA LYS A 896 -25.92 28.49 21.96
C LYS A 896 -26.24 27.11 22.57
N GLY A 897 -25.69 26.03 22.00
CA GLY A 897 -25.87 24.68 22.53
C GLY A 897 -25.30 24.51 23.94
N ARG A 898 -24.13 25.09 24.22
CA ARG A 898 -23.51 25.07 25.57
C ARG A 898 -24.34 25.80 26.62
N GLU A 899 -24.89 26.97 26.29
CA GLU A 899 -25.77 27.72 27.18
C GLU A 899 -27.11 27.00 27.43
N LEU A 900 -27.72 26.43 26.39
CA LEU A 900 -28.92 25.59 26.56
C LEU A 900 -28.66 24.37 27.47
N ALA A 901 -27.50 23.72 27.34
CA ALA A 901 -27.11 22.62 28.21
C ALA A 901 -26.95 23.07 29.66
N ALA A 902 -26.23 24.17 29.89
CA ALA A 902 -26.07 24.76 31.22
C ALA A 902 -27.42 25.15 31.85
N ALA A 903 -28.29 25.84 31.10
CA ALA A 903 -29.61 26.26 31.57
C ALA A 903 -30.58 25.09 31.83
N ALA A 904 -30.44 23.97 31.11
CA ALA A 904 -31.19 22.74 31.38
C ALA A 904 -30.68 22.03 32.65
N LEU A 905 -29.37 21.87 32.81
CA LEU A 905 -28.75 21.24 33.99
C LEU A 905 -28.88 22.08 35.27
N GLN A 906 -28.92 23.41 35.14
CA GLN A 906 -29.12 24.33 36.27
C GLN A 906 -30.46 24.11 36.98
N ARG A 907 -31.50 23.64 36.29
CA ARG A 907 -32.81 23.27 36.87
C ARG A 907 -32.71 22.15 37.92
N VAL A 908 -31.60 21.41 37.91
CA VAL A 908 -31.26 20.30 38.81
C VAL A 908 -30.01 20.63 39.67
N GLY A 909 -29.39 21.80 39.48
CA GLY A 909 -28.20 22.21 40.24
C GLY A 909 -26.89 21.56 39.81
N VAL A 910 -26.80 21.04 38.57
CA VAL A 910 -25.64 20.29 38.05
C VAL A 910 -25.03 20.90 36.77
N ALA A 911 -25.04 22.24 36.67
CA ALA A 911 -24.45 22.97 35.54
C ALA A 911 -22.96 22.64 35.29
N LEU A 912 -22.23 22.22 36.34
CA LEU A 912 -20.85 21.72 36.25
C LEU A 912 -20.66 20.47 35.35
N LEU A 913 -21.74 19.75 35.00
CA LEU A 913 -21.70 18.60 34.08
C LEU A 913 -21.90 19.01 32.60
N ALA A 914 -21.99 20.31 32.29
CA ALA A 914 -22.27 20.79 30.94
C ALA A 914 -21.21 20.36 29.91
N ASP A 915 -19.92 20.39 30.24
CA ASP A 915 -18.87 19.96 29.31
C ASP A 915 -18.96 18.46 28.98
N MET A 916 -19.24 17.60 29.96
CA MET A 916 -19.49 16.16 29.70
C MET A 916 -20.70 15.93 28.78
N VAL A 917 -21.76 16.73 28.95
CA VAL A 917 -22.94 16.69 28.06
C VAL A 917 -22.57 17.13 26.64
N VAL A 918 -21.67 18.10 26.49
CA VAL A 918 -21.21 18.61 25.19
C VAL A 918 -20.29 17.59 24.49
N GLU A 919 -19.37 16.95 25.22
CA GLU A 919 -18.54 15.84 24.70
C GLU A 919 -19.39 14.65 24.24
N ALA A 920 -20.39 14.26 25.05
CA ALA A 920 -21.35 13.22 24.69
C ALA A 920 -22.17 13.59 23.43
N ALA A 921 -22.62 14.85 23.33
CA ALA A 921 -23.40 15.34 22.20
C ALA A 921 -22.56 15.54 20.92
N GLU A 922 -21.27 15.88 21.02
CA GLU A 922 -20.36 15.98 19.88
C GLU A 922 -20.33 14.67 19.09
N VAL A 923 -20.16 13.53 19.77
CA VAL A 923 -20.18 12.20 19.12
C VAL A 923 -21.52 11.95 18.40
N LEU A 924 -22.65 12.36 18.99
CA LEU A 924 -23.97 12.24 18.35
C LEU A 924 -24.11 13.13 17.12
N ILE A 925 -23.62 14.38 17.16
CA ILE A 925 -23.66 15.30 16.02
C ILE A 925 -22.80 14.78 14.87
N VAL A 926 -21.62 14.24 15.15
CA VAL A 926 -20.74 13.65 14.13
C VAL A 926 -21.41 12.41 13.51
N VAL A 927 -21.91 11.47 14.31
CA VAL A 927 -22.63 10.28 13.81
C VAL A 927 -23.87 10.68 13.00
N ALA A 928 -24.64 11.67 13.45
CA ALA A 928 -25.80 12.18 12.70
C ALA A 928 -25.37 12.78 11.36
N THR A 929 -24.34 13.62 11.35
CA THR A 929 -23.83 14.30 10.16
C THR A 929 -23.32 13.31 9.13
N VAL A 930 -22.44 12.38 9.52
CA VAL A 930 -21.91 11.34 8.62
C VAL A 930 -23.04 10.45 8.11
N SER A 931 -23.99 10.03 8.97
CA SER A 931 -25.14 9.23 8.55
C SER A 931 -26.04 9.98 7.54
N CYS A 932 -26.19 11.30 7.70
CA CYS A 932 -26.91 12.18 6.76
C CYS A 932 -26.10 12.57 5.49
N MET A 933 -24.83 12.18 5.39
CA MET A 933 -24.04 12.25 4.15
C MET A 933 -24.03 10.92 3.40
N VAL A 934 -23.94 9.79 4.12
CA VAL A 934 -23.89 8.44 3.55
C VAL A 934 -25.29 7.92 3.18
N HIS A 935 -26.23 7.89 4.12
CA HIS A 935 -27.51 7.15 3.99
C HIS A 935 -28.72 8.00 3.60
N ARG A 936 -28.56 9.33 3.44
CA ARG A 936 -29.61 10.30 3.09
C ARG A 936 -30.65 9.79 2.08
N SER A 937 -30.20 9.27 0.95
CA SER A 937 -31.10 8.81 -0.12
C SER A 937 -31.98 7.61 0.28
N TRP A 938 -31.55 6.78 1.23
CA TRP A 938 -32.38 5.71 1.81
C TRP A 938 -33.36 6.30 2.83
N TYR A 939 -32.91 7.22 3.71
CA TYR A 939 -33.79 7.92 4.66
C TYR A 939 -34.91 8.69 3.96
N GLU A 940 -34.61 9.42 2.89
CA GLU A 940 -35.61 10.08 2.05
C GLU A 940 -36.64 9.08 1.49
N LYS A 941 -36.21 7.88 1.08
CA LYS A 941 -37.11 6.84 0.54
C LYS A 941 -37.98 6.18 1.61
N LEU A 942 -37.47 6.01 2.83
CA LEU A 942 -38.28 5.60 3.99
C LEU A 942 -39.32 6.67 4.33
N LEU A 943 -38.91 7.95 4.41
CA LEU A 943 -39.75 9.09 4.82
C LEU A 943 -40.72 9.59 3.74
N ASN A 944 -40.64 9.11 2.51
CA ASN A 944 -41.69 9.34 1.50
C ASN A 944 -42.90 8.39 1.67
N ASN A 945 -42.85 7.48 2.64
CA ASN A 945 -43.89 6.48 2.93
C ASN A 945 -44.28 6.47 4.43
N VAL A 946 -44.04 7.61 5.11
CA VAL A 946 -44.39 7.94 6.50
C VAL A 946 -44.73 9.43 6.54
#